data_AF-A0A2G7M1D1-F1
#
_entry.id   AF-A0A2G7M1D1-F1
#
_cell.length_a   1.000
_cell.length_b   1.000
_cell.length_c   1.000
_cell.angle_alpha   90.00
_cell.angle_beta   90.00
_cell.angle_gamma   90.00
#
_symmetry.space_group_name_H-M   'P 1'
#
loop_
_entity.id
_entity.type
_entity.pdbx_description
1 polymer ?
#
loop_
_entity_poly.entity_id
_entity_poly.type
_entity_poly.pdbx_seq_one_letter_code
_entity_poly.pdbx_strand_id
1 'polypeptide(L)'
;MFLILILAGIFMFVSIFIDYARIAAFKVQAERMTHAAMRSVMSAYDTSLREYGLFGYGDSSGESIMAKVLNDSVKPSAVKDGFPILDIQWDTTSLSMERELGRYDIFNRQIQEDMKYRAPVDFTLEVVNRFKPMSEEMKEAAHTVDLLKKLQKLYDKREELLDEAIANQTESADKLKGLSALIMNPPSSAIYDEMLRETPETAAEAAARYADYLNKKQMDEGLPFNQQQYMLELARYRTGVGNVATGISTIIQPALQAHQAKLEEAQVKIEEARKINEEMKRVIAEGENRSQNASYEKVGNSTLPGTSPPSTGSGNEAKSTRSLASELVRADTLFDQLNAHVRSQNSDFTNVRNDSMELNTQLRSVTVMSGVSIKPAVRQASQVTERYMDTYVRSGPSNVILQSKQLLESGRGADAQRKANDKESKGKLKDVKRILSQIEKGSSGSMEAFKQLEEYYNANMTFNQASREEAKKAEIAGDPYDSGGNAMNGMDSLFGGMSNLLDSLGDELFQNEYALAYFNSMDFGQLLNWTEGSGDAGEVFKLENQELEYIVYGFHNPSGNIAAAYAEIFGMRLAIRTAEGLIENSKLGNPLLVLSAAILYGITNAIADMVKLAKDGSVELSKYIKVKLTYRDHLRLFLLMHSNNERKMSRMLALIRLNTGVNPDEKQTYASGNMRSSIKLWFLPGVIRSIGAVMGSEDQVEDGRFFIDRKADYSY
;
A
#
# COMPACT_ATOMS: atom_id res chain seq x y z
N MET A 1 -101.05 24.29 18.73
CA MET A 1 -100.42 23.97 17.42
C MET A 1 -99.18 24.82 17.15
N PHE A 2 -99.27 26.15 17.05
CA PHE A 2 -98.12 27.02 16.70
C PHE A 2 -96.92 26.91 17.67
N LEU A 3 -97.14 26.96 18.98
CA LEU A 3 -96.11 26.78 20.00
C LEU A 3 -95.45 25.39 19.96
N ILE A 4 -96.19 24.35 19.57
CA ILE A 4 -95.67 22.98 19.43
C ILE A 4 -94.75 22.89 18.21
N LEU A 5 -95.07 23.57 17.11
CA LEU A 5 -94.22 23.65 15.91
C LEU A 5 -92.91 24.42 16.18
N ILE A 6 -92.97 25.54 16.91
CA ILE A 6 -91.77 26.29 17.31
C ILE A 6 -90.90 25.45 18.26
N LEU A 7 -91.50 24.83 19.28
CA LEU A 7 -90.78 23.96 20.21
C LEU A 7 -90.13 22.77 19.48
N ALA A 8 -90.84 22.14 18.53
CA ALA A 8 -90.30 21.07 17.70
C ALA A 8 -89.14 21.54 16.83
N GLY A 9 -89.22 22.73 16.23
CA GLY A 9 -88.14 23.33 15.45
C GLY A 9 -86.90 23.66 16.29
N ILE A 10 -87.08 24.26 17.48
CA ILE A 10 -85.99 24.52 18.43
C ILE A 10 -85.37 23.21 18.91
N PHE A 11 -86.20 22.22 19.28
CA PHE A 11 -85.73 20.91 19.73
C PHE A 11 -84.93 20.21 18.63
N MET A 12 -85.39 20.23 17.38
CA MET A 12 -84.66 19.69 16.23
C MET A 12 -83.30 20.39 16.06
N PHE A 13 -83.26 21.73 16.11
CA PHE A 13 -82.03 22.50 15.99
C PHE A 13 -81.04 22.21 17.12
N VAL A 14 -81.50 22.22 18.37
CA VAL A 14 -80.68 21.89 19.55
C VAL A 14 -80.17 20.45 19.47
N SER A 15 -81.00 19.51 19.03
CA SER A 15 -80.63 18.10 18.83
C SER A 15 -79.51 17.94 17.80
N ILE A 16 -79.57 18.69 16.68
CA ILE A 16 -78.51 18.71 15.66
C ILE A 16 -77.20 19.27 16.26
N PHE A 17 -77.28 20.38 17.01
CA PHE A 17 -76.09 20.98 17.63
C PHE A 17 -75.44 20.07 18.69
N ILE A 18 -76.25 19.35 19.47
CA ILE A 18 -75.75 18.39 20.46
C ILE A 18 -75.03 17.23 19.76
N ASP A 19 -75.63 16.60 18.77
CA ASP A 19 -74.97 15.51 18.03
C ASP A 19 -73.73 16.03 17.28
N TYR A 20 -73.75 17.25 16.71
CA TYR A 20 -72.57 17.87 16.07
C TYR A 20 -71.42 18.10 17.06
N ALA A 21 -71.70 18.71 18.22
CA ALA A 21 -70.69 18.96 19.24
C ALA A 21 -70.09 17.65 19.79
N ARG A 22 -70.93 16.61 19.94
CA ARG A 22 -70.48 15.28 20.35
C ARG A 22 -69.62 14.61 19.28
N ILE A 23 -69.97 14.72 18.00
CA ILE A 23 -69.16 14.20 16.88
C ILE A 23 -67.81 14.93 16.82
N ALA A 24 -67.78 16.25 16.99
CA ALA A 24 -66.54 17.02 17.01
C ALA A 24 -65.63 16.60 18.18
N ALA A 25 -66.20 16.47 19.39
CA ALA A 25 -65.47 15.99 20.56
C ALA A 25 -65.00 14.53 20.38
N PHE A 26 -65.83 13.67 19.79
CA PHE A 26 -65.49 12.30 19.44
C PHE A 26 -64.30 12.23 18.48
N LYS A 27 -64.32 13.01 17.39
CA LYS A 27 -63.23 13.03 16.40
C LYS A 27 -61.88 13.40 17.03
N VAL A 28 -61.86 14.41 17.90
CA VAL A 28 -60.65 14.85 18.62
C VAL A 28 -60.21 13.82 19.65
N GLN A 29 -61.14 13.24 20.41
CA GLN A 29 -60.82 12.26 21.43
C GLN A 29 -60.30 10.95 20.82
N ALA A 30 -60.92 10.46 19.75
CA ALA A 30 -60.48 9.29 19.01
C ALA A 30 -59.07 9.49 18.46
N GLU A 31 -58.77 10.64 17.84
CA GLU A 31 -57.43 10.98 17.34
C GLU A 31 -56.37 10.97 18.46
N ARG A 32 -56.67 11.57 19.62
CA ARG A 32 -55.77 11.54 20.78
C ARG A 32 -55.52 10.12 21.28
N MET A 33 -56.57 9.29 21.36
CA MET A 33 -56.46 7.89 21.78
C MET A 33 -55.64 7.07 20.79
N THR A 34 -55.85 7.28 19.49
CA THR A 34 -55.08 6.64 18.41
C THR A 34 -53.58 6.97 18.52
N HIS A 35 -53.21 8.25 18.70
CA HIS A 35 -51.81 8.63 18.91
C HIS A 35 -51.24 8.12 20.23
N ALA A 36 -52.01 8.11 21.31
CA ALA A 36 -51.57 7.58 22.61
C ALA A 36 -51.33 6.07 22.55
N ALA A 37 -52.20 5.32 21.84
CA ALA A 37 -52.01 3.91 21.58
C ALA A 37 -50.73 3.64 20.78
N MET A 38 -50.48 4.40 19.70
CA MET A 38 -49.26 4.24 18.93
C MET A 38 -47.98 4.55 19.71
N ARG A 39 -47.98 5.63 20.51
CA ARG A 39 -46.85 5.94 21.41
C ARG A 39 -46.63 4.85 22.44
N SER A 40 -47.70 4.21 22.92
CA SER A 40 -47.60 3.13 23.91
C SER A 40 -47.03 1.86 23.29
N VAL A 41 -47.46 1.50 22.07
CA VAL A 41 -46.85 0.41 21.29
C VAL A 41 -45.36 0.68 21.11
N MET A 42 -45.01 1.86 20.60
CA MET A 42 -43.62 2.27 20.38
C MET A 42 -42.88 2.65 21.66
N SER A 43 -43.46 2.48 22.85
CA SER A 43 -42.70 2.59 24.10
C SER A 43 -42.06 1.25 24.49
N ALA A 44 -42.52 0.15 23.90
CA ALA A 44 -42.01 -1.20 24.12
C ALA A 44 -40.80 -1.49 23.20
N TYR A 45 -39.79 -0.62 23.24
CA TYR A 45 -38.54 -0.83 22.52
C TYR A 45 -37.64 -1.85 23.23
N ASP A 46 -36.72 -2.47 22.48
CA ASP A 46 -35.72 -3.38 23.03
C ASP A 46 -34.65 -2.60 23.80
N THR A 47 -34.55 -2.83 25.11
CA THR A 47 -33.64 -2.07 25.97
C THR A 47 -32.17 -2.36 25.70
N SER A 48 -31.84 -3.49 25.09
CA SER A 48 -30.45 -3.90 24.78
C SER A 48 -29.87 -3.03 23.66
N LEU A 49 -30.70 -2.61 22.70
CA LEU A 49 -30.30 -1.71 21.61
C LEU A 49 -30.01 -0.28 22.09
N ARG A 50 -30.60 0.13 23.22
CA ARG A 50 -30.40 1.46 23.80
C ARG A 50 -28.96 1.70 24.23
N GLU A 51 -28.20 0.65 24.56
CA GLU A 51 -26.77 0.76 24.90
C GLU A 51 -25.94 1.31 23.74
N TYR A 52 -26.42 1.13 22.51
CA TYR A 52 -25.85 1.66 21.27
C TYR A 52 -26.57 2.93 20.78
N GLY A 53 -27.49 3.50 21.57
CA GLY A 53 -28.29 4.65 21.14
C GLY A 53 -29.33 4.32 20.07
N LEU A 54 -29.63 3.03 19.86
CA LEU A 54 -30.58 2.56 18.85
C LEU A 54 -31.94 2.20 19.46
N PHE A 55 -32.97 2.32 18.63
CA PHE A 55 -34.35 2.03 19.01
C PHE A 55 -34.99 1.10 17.97
N GLY A 56 -35.40 -0.08 18.42
CA GLY A 56 -36.19 -1.03 17.65
C GLY A 56 -37.29 -1.60 18.53
N TYR A 57 -38.42 -1.93 17.93
CA TYR A 57 -39.55 -2.53 18.63
C TYR A 57 -39.16 -3.89 19.23
N GLY A 58 -39.52 -4.13 20.49
CA GLY A 58 -39.19 -5.34 21.24
C GLY A 58 -40.16 -6.50 20.97
N ASP A 59 -40.01 -7.61 21.71
CA ASP A 59 -40.75 -8.86 21.42
C ASP A 59 -42.17 -8.90 22.01
N SER A 60 -42.72 -7.78 22.46
CA SER A 60 -44.09 -7.71 22.96
C SER A 60 -45.12 -7.79 21.83
N SER A 61 -46.34 -8.26 22.13
CA SER A 61 -47.43 -8.21 21.14
C SER A 61 -47.96 -6.77 21.02
N GLY A 62 -47.63 -6.09 19.92
CA GLY A 62 -47.99 -4.69 19.69
C GLY A 62 -49.50 -4.48 19.62
N GLU A 63 -50.20 -5.42 18.97
CA GLU A 63 -51.66 -5.45 18.92
C GLU A 63 -52.28 -5.58 20.33
N SER A 64 -51.69 -6.39 21.21
CA SER A 64 -52.17 -6.52 22.59
C SER A 64 -51.99 -5.23 23.40
N ILE A 65 -50.85 -4.53 23.23
CA ILE A 65 -50.58 -3.24 23.89
C ILE A 65 -51.56 -2.20 23.38
N MET A 66 -51.73 -2.12 22.06
CA MET A 66 -52.65 -1.22 21.39
C MET A 66 -54.09 -1.45 21.86
N ALA A 67 -54.57 -2.70 21.81
CA ALA A 67 -55.92 -3.07 22.26
C ALA A 67 -56.13 -2.75 23.74
N LYS A 68 -55.13 -3.02 24.59
CA LYS A 68 -55.19 -2.68 26.03
C LYS A 68 -55.34 -1.18 26.25
N VAL A 69 -54.49 -0.36 25.62
CA VAL A 69 -54.51 1.11 25.77
C VAL A 69 -55.81 1.70 25.24
N LEU A 70 -56.28 1.24 24.08
CA LEU A 70 -57.53 1.69 23.48
C LEU A 70 -58.75 1.33 24.35
N ASN A 71 -58.80 0.11 24.90
CA ASN A 71 -59.88 -0.33 25.77
C ASN A 71 -59.85 0.37 27.15
N ASP A 72 -58.66 0.57 27.72
CA ASP A 72 -58.51 1.29 28.99
C ASP A 72 -58.87 2.77 28.84
N SER A 73 -58.63 3.37 27.66
CA SER A 73 -58.94 4.78 27.38
C SER A 73 -60.44 5.07 27.25
N VAL A 74 -61.25 4.06 26.97
CA VAL A 74 -62.71 4.17 26.77
C VAL A 74 -63.50 3.79 28.03
N LYS A 75 -62.84 3.25 29.07
CA LYS A 75 -63.49 2.92 30.34
C LYS A 75 -64.09 4.20 30.97
N PRO A 76 -65.34 4.15 31.46
CA PRO A 76 -65.96 5.28 32.12
C PRO A 76 -65.12 5.73 33.32
N SER A 77 -64.90 7.04 33.46
CA SER A 77 -64.32 7.63 34.68
C SER A 77 -65.08 7.12 35.91
N ALA A 78 -64.37 6.83 37.01
CA ALA A 78 -64.89 6.21 38.23
C ALA A 78 -65.96 7.02 39.03
N VAL A 79 -66.64 7.96 38.38
CA VAL A 79 -67.78 8.70 38.93
C VAL A 79 -69.01 7.80 38.85
N LYS A 80 -69.48 7.33 40.02
CA LYS A 80 -70.45 6.25 40.19
C LYS A 80 -71.86 6.49 39.60
N ASP A 81 -72.14 7.67 39.03
CA ASP A 81 -73.44 8.05 38.45
C ASP A 81 -73.31 9.03 37.26
N GLY A 82 -72.17 9.05 36.56
CA GLY A 82 -71.93 9.96 35.44
C GLY A 82 -72.61 9.51 34.14
N PHE A 83 -73.32 10.42 33.45
CA PHE A 83 -73.84 10.15 32.11
C PHE A 83 -72.69 10.12 31.07
N PRO A 84 -72.47 9.02 30.33
CA PRO A 84 -71.37 8.92 29.39
C PRO A 84 -71.64 9.78 28.15
N ILE A 85 -71.01 10.96 28.09
CA ILE A 85 -71.18 11.92 26.98
C ILE A 85 -70.65 11.35 25.66
N LEU A 86 -69.55 10.59 25.71
CA LEU A 86 -68.89 9.96 24.56
C LEU A 86 -68.78 8.45 24.78
N ASP A 87 -69.77 7.69 24.28
CA ASP A 87 -69.76 6.22 24.27
C ASP A 87 -69.03 5.72 23.02
N ILE A 88 -67.70 5.85 23.05
CA ILE A 88 -66.80 5.42 21.97
C ILE A 88 -66.73 3.89 21.97
N GLN A 89 -66.80 3.26 20.81
CA GLN A 89 -66.51 1.83 20.66
C GLN A 89 -65.51 1.62 19.53
N TRP A 90 -64.51 0.79 19.77
CA TRP A 90 -63.57 0.34 18.75
C TRP A 90 -64.21 -0.81 17.96
N ASP A 91 -64.20 -0.68 16.63
CA ASP A 91 -64.73 -1.70 15.71
C ASP A 91 -63.60 -2.59 15.20
N THR A 92 -62.64 -1.98 14.49
CA THR A 92 -61.45 -2.66 13.99
C THR A 92 -60.19 -1.92 14.38
N THR A 93 -59.16 -2.69 14.70
CA THR A 93 -57.82 -2.20 15.03
C THR A 93 -56.81 -3.04 14.28
N SER A 94 -55.97 -2.42 13.46
CA SER A 94 -54.84 -3.09 12.81
C SER A 94 -53.56 -2.33 13.07
N LEU A 95 -52.46 -3.08 13.14
CA LEU A 95 -51.11 -2.56 13.34
C LEU A 95 -50.20 -3.13 12.26
N SER A 96 -49.50 -2.27 11.52
CA SER A 96 -48.37 -2.67 10.68
C SER A 96 -47.06 -2.15 11.28
N MET A 97 -46.05 -3.01 11.24
CA MET A 97 -44.69 -2.71 11.71
C MET A 97 -43.74 -2.84 10.53
N GLU A 98 -42.95 -1.80 10.27
CA GLU A 98 -42.11 -1.67 9.08
C GLU A 98 -40.75 -1.04 9.43
N ARG A 99 -39.88 -0.90 8.42
CA ARG A 99 -38.54 -0.27 8.52
C ARG A 99 -37.64 -1.00 9.51
N GLU A 100 -37.13 -2.14 9.07
CA GLU A 100 -36.20 -2.97 9.82
C GLU A 100 -34.90 -2.19 10.11
N LEU A 101 -34.44 -2.21 11.37
CA LEU A 101 -33.25 -1.50 11.82
C LEU A 101 -32.00 -1.93 11.06
N GLY A 102 -31.94 -3.19 10.62
CA GLY A 102 -30.83 -3.73 9.85
C GLY A 102 -30.65 -3.14 8.44
N ARG A 103 -31.61 -2.34 7.95
CA ARG A 103 -31.46 -1.63 6.66
C ARG A 103 -30.52 -0.44 6.81
N TYR A 104 -29.59 -0.27 5.88
CA TYR A 104 -28.56 0.76 5.99
C TYR A 104 -29.11 2.19 6.08
N ASP A 105 -30.16 2.52 5.36
CA ASP A 105 -30.79 3.85 5.39
C ASP A 105 -31.45 4.14 6.75
N ILE A 106 -32.07 3.12 7.35
CA ILE A 106 -32.72 3.22 8.67
C ILE A 106 -31.67 3.29 9.77
N PHE A 107 -30.67 2.41 9.74
CA PHE A 107 -29.58 2.40 10.71
C PHE A 107 -28.81 3.72 10.67
N ASN A 108 -28.43 4.19 9.49
CA ASN A 108 -27.72 5.45 9.31
C ASN A 108 -28.53 6.64 9.82
N ARG A 109 -29.86 6.64 9.64
CA ARG A 109 -30.73 7.69 10.20
C ARG A 109 -30.70 7.69 11.74
N GLN A 110 -30.72 6.53 12.39
CA GLN A 110 -30.62 6.48 13.85
C GLN A 110 -29.23 6.90 14.35
N ILE A 111 -28.16 6.47 13.67
CA ILE A 111 -26.80 6.97 13.93
C ILE A 111 -26.78 8.49 13.84
N GLN A 112 -27.33 9.06 12.77
CA GLN A 112 -27.38 10.50 12.58
C GLN A 112 -28.13 11.19 13.71
N GLU A 113 -29.29 10.70 14.16
CA GLU A 113 -30.04 11.33 15.25
C GLU A 113 -29.32 11.21 16.61
N ASP A 114 -28.69 10.07 16.93
CA ASP A 114 -27.90 9.92 18.16
C ASP A 114 -26.64 10.80 18.13
N MET A 115 -25.99 10.86 16.96
CA MET A 115 -24.75 11.62 16.79
C MET A 115 -24.97 13.10 16.48
N LYS A 116 -26.19 13.53 16.13
CA LYS A 116 -26.51 14.92 15.75
C LYS A 116 -26.02 15.97 16.75
N TYR A 117 -26.03 15.61 18.03
CA TYR A 117 -25.57 16.49 19.10
C TYR A 117 -24.22 16.07 19.71
N ARG A 118 -23.74 14.85 19.39
CA ARG A 118 -22.49 14.30 19.94
C ARG A 118 -21.30 14.44 18.98
N ALA A 119 -21.49 14.18 17.70
CA ALA A 119 -20.44 14.22 16.68
C ALA A 119 -20.02 15.64 16.26
N PRO A 120 -20.91 16.65 16.14
CA PRO A 120 -20.49 18.02 15.84
C PRO A 120 -19.73 18.72 16.98
N VAL A 121 -19.47 18.03 18.11
CA VAL A 121 -18.51 18.47 19.12
C VAL A 121 -17.09 18.19 18.60
N ASP A 122 -16.69 18.93 17.56
CA ASP A 122 -15.35 19.26 17.06
C ASP A 122 -14.26 18.18 16.83
N PHE A 123 -14.44 16.91 17.20
CA PHE A 123 -13.30 16.01 17.41
C PHE A 123 -12.70 15.40 16.12
N THR A 124 -13.50 15.12 15.07
CA THR A 124 -12.99 14.66 13.77
C THR A 124 -12.32 15.78 12.98
N LEU A 125 -12.91 16.98 13.00
CA LEU A 125 -12.34 18.18 12.35
C LEU A 125 -11.08 18.65 13.07
N GLU A 126 -11.01 18.51 14.40
CA GLU A 126 -9.79 18.74 15.17
C GLU A 126 -8.67 17.81 14.71
N VAL A 127 -8.96 16.54 14.46
CA VAL A 127 -7.96 15.60 13.93
C VAL A 127 -7.53 15.97 12.51
N VAL A 128 -8.41 16.40 11.61
CA VAL A 128 -7.99 16.91 10.28
C VAL A 128 -7.12 18.17 10.42
N ASN A 129 -7.49 19.09 11.32
CA ASN A 129 -6.74 20.31 11.61
C ASN A 129 -5.32 20.03 12.12
N ARG A 130 -5.12 18.93 12.84
CA ARG A 130 -3.79 18.48 13.31
C ARG A 130 -2.83 18.10 12.17
N PHE A 131 -3.34 17.68 11.01
CA PHE A 131 -2.55 17.29 9.84
C PHE A 131 -2.35 18.41 8.82
N LYS A 132 -3.17 19.46 8.89
CA LYS A 132 -3.06 20.64 8.02
C LYS A 132 -1.63 21.21 7.95
N PRO A 133 -0.87 21.38 9.06
CA PRO A 133 0.47 21.96 9.00
C PRO A 133 1.50 21.14 8.20
N MET A 134 1.30 19.82 8.08
CA MET A 134 2.22 18.94 7.34
C MET A 134 1.79 18.68 5.90
N SER A 135 0.66 19.23 5.43
CA SER A 135 0.13 18.86 4.12
C SER A 135 1.13 19.12 2.99
N GLU A 136 1.75 20.30 2.99
CA GLU A 136 2.78 20.66 2.00
C GLU A 136 4.06 19.82 2.15
N GLU A 137 4.49 19.54 3.38
CA GLU A 137 5.66 18.70 3.64
C GLU A 137 5.45 17.27 3.13
N MET A 138 4.30 16.67 3.44
CA MET A 138 3.94 15.33 2.99
C MET A 138 3.75 15.27 1.47
N LYS A 139 3.16 16.31 0.85
CA LYS A 139 3.05 16.42 -0.62
C LYS A 139 4.43 16.35 -1.28
N GLU A 140 5.36 17.20 -0.84
CA GLU A 140 6.71 17.24 -1.41
C GLU A 140 7.52 15.98 -1.10
N ALA A 141 7.36 15.40 0.09
CA ALA A 141 8.02 14.15 0.48
C ALA A 141 7.50 12.97 -0.34
N ALA A 142 6.18 12.78 -0.46
CA ALA A 142 5.58 11.70 -1.23
C ALA A 142 6.00 11.77 -2.70
N HIS A 143 6.02 12.97 -3.27
CA HIS A 143 6.49 13.20 -4.63
C HIS A 143 7.97 12.88 -4.82
N THR A 144 8.81 13.31 -3.88
CA THR A 144 10.27 13.06 -3.91
C THR A 144 10.57 11.57 -3.75
N VAL A 145 9.91 10.88 -2.82
CA VAL A 145 10.06 9.43 -2.61
C VAL A 145 9.61 8.66 -3.85
N ASP A 146 8.47 8.98 -4.45
CA ASP A 146 7.99 8.29 -5.66
C ASP A 146 8.97 8.42 -6.83
N LEU A 147 9.43 9.66 -7.11
CA LEU A 147 10.40 9.89 -8.18
C LEU A 147 11.72 9.15 -7.93
N LEU A 148 12.32 9.37 -6.76
CA LEU A 148 13.65 8.84 -6.46
C LEU A 148 13.64 7.31 -6.28
N LYS A 149 12.52 6.71 -5.83
CA LYS A 149 12.32 5.26 -5.85
C LYS A 149 12.36 4.70 -7.27
N LYS A 150 11.67 5.34 -8.23
CA LYS A 150 11.70 4.91 -9.64
C LYS A 150 13.12 5.05 -10.21
N LEU A 151 13.78 6.18 -9.94
CA LEU A 151 15.15 6.42 -10.39
C LEU A 151 16.17 5.50 -9.74
N GLN A 152 16.00 5.10 -8.48
CA GLN A 152 16.89 4.15 -7.82
C GLN A 152 16.91 2.79 -8.54
N LYS A 153 15.74 2.27 -8.94
CA LYS A 153 15.65 1.00 -9.68
C LYS A 153 16.35 1.08 -11.03
N LEU A 154 16.17 2.19 -11.75
CA LEU A 154 16.84 2.43 -13.03
C LEU A 154 18.35 2.63 -12.86
N TYR A 155 18.76 3.40 -11.85
CA TYR A 155 20.15 3.65 -11.50
C TYR A 155 20.88 2.33 -11.23
N ASP A 156 20.39 1.50 -10.31
CA ASP A 156 21.06 0.26 -9.93
C ASP A 156 21.18 -0.69 -11.13
N LYS A 157 20.13 -0.81 -11.95
CA LYS A 157 20.15 -1.62 -13.17
C LYS A 157 21.18 -1.11 -14.19
N ARG A 158 21.28 0.21 -14.38
CA ARG A 158 22.30 0.82 -15.25
C ARG A 158 23.71 0.51 -14.74
N GLU A 159 23.96 0.70 -13.45
CA GLU A 159 25.29 0.47 -12.88
C GLU A 159 25.69 -1.00 -12.94
N GLU A 160 24.76 -1.94 -12.73
CA GLU A 160 24.99 -3.38 -12.88
C GLU A 160 25.40 -3.76 -14.31
N LEU A 161 24.68 -3.25 -15.32
CA LEU A 161 25.04 -3.48 -16.74
C LEU A 161 26.43 -2.94 -17.08
N LEU A 162 26.80 -1.77 -16.53
CA LEU A 162 28.12 -1.19 -16.74
C LEU A 162 29.21 -2.02 -16.04
N ASP A 163 28.96 -2.54 -14.84
CA ASP A 163 29.88 -3.44 -14.14
C ASP A 163 30.08 -4.76 -14.89
N GLU A 164 29.00 -5.32 -15.41
CA GLU A 164 29.05 -6.52 -16.25
C GLU A 164 29.81 -6.30 -17.56
N ALA A 165 29.67 -5.12 -18.19
CA ALA A 165 30.44 -4.77 -19.38
C ALA A 165 31.96 -4.74 -19.07
N ILE A 166 32.35 -4.12 -17.95
CA ILE A 166 33.75 -4.10 -17.49
C ILE A 166 34.25 -5.51 -17.16
N ALA A 167 33.41 -6.34 -16.52
CA ALA A 167 33.74 -7.73 -16.23
C ALA A 167 34.01 -8.53 -17.53
N ASN A 168 33.18 -8.34 -18.56
CA ASN A 168 33.36 -8.96 -19.86
C ASN A 168 34.64 -8.52 -20.59
N GLN A 169 34.99 -7.22 -20.51
CA GLN A 169 36.28 -6.72 -21.00
C GLN A 169 37.46 -7.36 -20.26
N THR A 170 37.35 -7.48 -18.94
CA THR A 170 38.41 -8.05 -18.10
C THR A 170 38.60 -9.54 -18.38
N GLU A 171 37.49 -10.31 -18.43
CA GLU A 171 37.53 -11.75 -18.68
C GLU A 171 38.11 -12.09 -20.06
N SER A 172 37.78 -11.30 -21.08
CA SER A 172 38.34 -11.46 -22.43
C SER A 172 39.83 -11.14 -22.47
N ALA A 173 40.27 -10.02 -21.88
CA ALA A 173 41.68 -9.67 -21.78
C ALA A 173 42.50 -10.75 -21.05
N ASP A 174 41.94 -11.29 -19.97
CA ASP A 174 42.58 -12.30 -19.14
C ASP A 174 42.85 -13.62 -19.87
N LYS A 175 42.15 -13.92 -20.98
CA LYS A 175 42.45 -15.12 -21.78
C LYS A 175 43.82 -15.10 -22.44
N LEU A 176 44.44 -13.93 -22.57
CA LEU A 176 45.79 -13.81 -23.12
C LEU A 176 46.89 -13.86 -22.04
N LYS A 177 46.52 -14.01 -20.75
CA LYS A 177 47.48 -14.21 -19.67
C LYS A 177 48.30 -15.47 -19.96
N GLY A 178 49.62 -15.31 -20.08
CA GLY A 178 50.57 -16.37 -20.39
C GLY A 178 51.05 -16.39 -21.84
N LEU A 179 50.43 -15.65 -22.76
CA LEU A 179 50.90 -15.58 -24.15
C LEU A 179 52.31 -14.96 -24.23
N SER A 180 52.56 -13.90 -23.47
CA SER A 180 53.88 -13.24 -23.42
C SER A 180 55.01 -14.20 -22.99
N ALA A 181 54.73 -15.07 -22.02
CA ALA A 181 55.68 -16.06 -21.51
C ALA A 181 56.05 -17.12 -22.57
N LEU A 182 55.13 -17.46 -23.49
CA LEU A 182 55.41 -18.39 -24.58
C LEU A 182 56.14 -17.74 -25.76
N ILE A 183 56.00 -16.42 -25.94
CA ILE A 183 56.62 -15.71 -27.06
C ILE A 183 58.04 -15.26 -26.71
N MET A 184 58.17 -14.28 -25.81
CA MET A 184 59.45 -13.68 -25.43
C MET A 184 59.26 -12.90 -24.12
N ASN A 185 59.85 -13.37 -23.03
CA ASN A 185 59.79 -12.72 -21.72
C ASN A 185 61.17 -12.77 -21.03
N PRO A 186 61.80 -11.62 -20.70
CA PRO A 186 61.33 -10.26 -20.97
C PRO A 186 61.37 -9.92 -22.47
N PRO A 187 60.54 -8.97 -22.93
CA PRO A 187 60.61 -8.48 -24.31
C PRO A 187 61.96 -7.83 -24.62
N SER A 188 62.48 -8.08 -25.82
CA SER A 188 63.76 -7.56 -26.31
C SER A 188 63.67 -7.09 -27.77
N SER A 189 64.48 -6.10 -28.15
CA SER A 189 64.61 -5.65 -29.53
C SER A 189 65.48 -6.59 -30.40
N ALA A 190 66.26 -7.47 -29.76
CA ALA A 190 67.19 -8.35 -30.43
C ALA A 190 67.10 -9.79 -29.90
N ILE A 191 67.26 -10.75 -30.81
CA ILE A 191 67.37 -12.18 -30.52
C ILE A 191 68.73 -12.63 -31.07
N TYR A 192 69.67 -12.89 -30.16
CA TYR A 192 71.01 -13.35 -30.50
C TYR A 192 71.02 -14.85 -30.79
N ASP A 193 71.99 -15.33 -31.58
CA ASP A 193 72.10 -16.76 -31.86
C ASP A 193 72.59 -17.53 -30.64
N GLU A 194 71.98 -18.69 -30.41
CA GLU A 194 72.31 -19.60 -29.30
C GLU A 194 72.65 -20.99 -29.83
N MET A 195 73.51 -21.70 -29.08
CA MET A 195 73.79 -23.11 -29.36
C MET A 195 72.59 -23.98 -28.99
N LEU A 196 72.25 -24.94 -29.84
CA LEU A 196 71.22 -25.94 -29.61
C LEU A 196 71.72 -26.99 -28.59
N ARG A 197 71.65 -26.63 -27.30
CA ARG A 197 71.96 -27.51 -26.16
C ARG A 197 70.71 -28.00 -25.44
N GLU A 198 69.71 -27.14 -25.35
CA GLU A 198 68.48 -27.36 -24.60
C GLU A 198 67.25 -27.27 -25.52
N THR A 199 66.16 -27.90 -25.07
CA THR A 199 64.85 -27.81 -25.73
C THR A 199 64.36 -26.36 -25.65
N PRO A 200 63.92 -25.72 -26.75
CA PRO A 200 63.35 -24.38 -26.68
C PRO A 200 61.97 -24.43 -25.99
N GLU A 201 61.78 -23.57 -24.99
CA GLU A 201 60.53 -23.43 -24.23
C GLU A 201 59.73 -22.18 -24.64
N THR A 202 60.36 -21.26 -25.36
CA THR A 202 59.75 -20.02 -25.88
C THR A 202 59.99 -19.86 -27.38
N ALA A 203 59.19 -19.02 -28.02
CA ALA A 203 59.38 -18.71 -29.43
C ALA A 203 60.71 -17.97 -29.68
N ALA A 204 61.15 -17.14 -28.72
CA ALA A 204 62.46 -16.48 -28.74
C ALA A 204 63.62 -17.47 -28.71
N GLU A 205 63.59 -18.47 -27.83
CA GLU A 205 64.60 -19.53 -27.79
C GLU A 205 64.63 -20.37 -29.06
N ALA A 206 63.45 -20.71 -29.58
CA ALA A 206 63.34 -21.38 -30.88
C ALA A 206 64.02 -20.55 -31.98
N ALA A 207 63.76 -19.25 -32.02
CA ALA A 207 64.36 -18.34 -32.99
C ALA A 207 65.88 -18.13 -32.80
N ALA A 208 66.36 -18.11 -31.56
CA ALA A 208 67.77 -17.99 -31.21
C ALA A 208 68.57 -19.23 -31.64
N ARG A 209 67.99 -20.42 -31.48
CA ARG A 209 68.66 -21.71 -31.75
C ARG A 209 68.49 -22.21 -33.19
N TYR A 210 67.68 -21.52 -34.01
CA TYR A 210 67.36 -21.96 -35.38
C TYR A 210 68.59 -22.06 -36.30
N ALA A 211 69.54 -21.12 -36.18
CA ALA A 211 70.76 -21.12 -37.00
C ALA A 211 71.63 -22.36 -36.72
N ASP A 212 71.81 -22.70 -35.45
CA ASP A 212 72.57 -23.90 -35.04
C ASP A 212 71.81 -25.20 -35.38
N TYR A 213 70.48 -25.20 -35.28
CA TYR A 213 69.64 -26.31 -35.76
C TYR A 213 69.86 -26.59 -37.26
N LEU A 214 69.87 -25.55 -38.11
CA LEU A 214 70.12 -25.72 -39.54
C LEU A 214 71.51 -26.28 -39.83
N ASN A 215 72.53 -25.77 -39.13
CA ASN A 215 73.91 -26.24 -39.28
C ASN A 215 74.03 -27.73 -38.90
N LYS A 216 73.53 -28.11 -37.72
CA LYS A 216 73.53 -29.51 -37.25
C LYS A 216 72.70 -30.44 -38.16
N LYS A 217 71.55 -29.96 -38.66
CA LYS A 217 70.72 -30.72 -39.63
C LYS A 217 71.49 -30.99 -40.92
N GLN A 218 72.23 -30.00 -41.42
CA GLN A 218 73.04 -30.14 -42.64
C GLN A 218 74.25 -31.07 -42.42
N MET A 219 74.87 -31.04 -41.23
CA MET A 219 75.97 -31.95 -40.89
C MET A 219 75.55 -33.43 -40.87
N ASP A 220 74.34 -33.72 -40.39
CA ASP A 220 73.79 -35.09 -40.36
C ASP A 220 73.12 -35.52 -41.69
N GLU A 221 72.95 -34.60 -42.64
CA GLU A 221 72.22 -34.83 -43.89
C GLU A 221 72.96 -35.81 -44.82
N GLY A 222 72.29 -36.89 -45.24
CA GLY A 222 72.87 -37.90 -46.13
C GLY A 222 73.79 -38.93 -45.45
N LEU A 223 74.05 -38.81 -44.15
CA LEU A 223 74.82 -39.80 -43.39
C LEU A 223 73.99 -41.02 -42.98
N PRO A 224 74.57 -42.24 -42.95
CA PRO A 224 73.94 -43.42 -42.34
C PRO A 224 73.55 -43.17 -40.88
N PHE A 225 72.47 -43.78 -40.42
CA PHE A 225 71.90 -43.56 -39.07
C PHE A 225 72.93 -43.72 -37.93
N ASN A 226 73.85 -44.68 -38.03
CA ASN A 226 74.89 -44.92 -37.04
C ASN A 226 76.04 -43.90 -37.04
N GLN A 227 76.03 -42.95 -37.98
CA GLN A 227 77.02 -41.87 -38.12
C GLN A 227 76.42 -40.48 -37.87
N GLN A 228 75.09 -40.36 -37.68
CA GLN A 228 74.43 -39.10 -37.35
C GLN A 228 74.71 -38.72 -35.89
N GLN A 229 75.27 -37.54 -35.65
CA GLN A 229 75.77 -37.14 -34.34
C GLN A 229 74.75 -36.30 -33.54
N TYR A 230 73.82 -35.61 -34.20
CA TYR A 230 72.94 -34.60 -33.59
C TYR A 230 71.47 -35.03 -33.52
N MET A 231 71.18 -36.32 -33.69
CA MET A 231 69.81 -36.84 -33.74
C MET A 231 68.95 -36.42 -32.53
N LEU A 232 69.52 -36.43 -31.32
CA LEU A 232 68.82 -36.10 -30.08
C LEU A 232 68.52 -34.60 -29.99
N GLU A 233 69.49 -33.76 -30.33
CA GLU A 233 69.37 -32.30 -30.34
C GLU A 233 68.34 -31.83 -31.37
N LEU A 234 68.38 -32.40 -32.58
CA LEU A 234 67.41 -32.11 -33.64
C LEU A 234 65.99 -32.55 -33.25
N ALA A 235 65.85 -33.70 -32.58
CA ALA A 235 64.57 -34.17 -32.06
C ALA A 235 64.03 -33.25 -30.96
N ARG A 236 64.86 -32.88 -29.98
CA ARG A 236 64.50 -31.95 -28.89
C ARG A 236 64.06 -30.60 -29.44
N TYR A 237 64.77 -30.05 -30.41
CA TYR A 237 64.37 -28.80 -31.06
C TYR A 237 62.98 -28.90 -31.69
N ARG A 238 62.73 -29.95 -32.49
CA ARG A 238 61.43 -30.16 -33.14
C ARG A 238 60.29 -30.30 -32.13
N THR A 239 60.51 -31.06 -31.05
CA THR A 239 59.54 -31.21 -29.97
C THR A 239 59.28 -29.89 -29.24
N GLY A 240 60.33 -29.15 -28.87
CA GLY A 240 60.19 -27.85 -28.21
C GLY A 240 59.43 -26.83 -29.05
N VAL A 241 59.82 -26.68 -30.33
CA VAL A 241 59.12 -25.83 -31.29
C VAL A 241 57.65 -26.25 -31.45
N GLY A 242 57.37 -27.55 -31.55
CA GLY A 242 56.02 -28.08 -31.61
C GLY A 242 55.18 -27.77 -30.37
N ASN A 243 55.79 -27.85 -29.17
CA ASN A 243 55.15 -27.53 -27.90
C ASN A 243 54.84 -26.02 -27.80
N VAL A 244 55.79 -25.15 -28.17
CA VAL A 244 55.57 -23.69 -28.20
C VAL A 244 54.45 -23.32 -29.18
N ALA A 245 54.52 -23.84 -30.40
CA ALA A 245 53.50 -23.62 -31.44
C ALA A 245 52.10 -24.09 -30.98
N THR A 246 52.03 -25.22 -30.29
CA THR A 246 50.78 -25.74 -29.73
C THR A 246 50.30 -24.90 -28.55
N GLY A 247 51.19 -24.48 -27.65
CA GLY A 247 50.87 -23.62 -26.51
C GLY A 247 50.28 -22.28 -26.95
N ILE A 248 50.88 -21.62 -27.95
CA ILE A 248 50.35 -20.38 -28.54
C ILE A 248 48.94 -20.62 -29.09
N SER A 249 48.72 -21.71 -29.83
CA SER A 249 47.38 -22.06 -30.34
C SER A 249 46.35 -22.30 -29.23
N THR A 250 46.75 -22.99 -28.14
CA THR A 250 45.88 -23.29 -26.99
C THR A 250 45.46 -22.04 -26.22
N ILE A 251 46.25 -20.96 -26.25
CA ILE A 251 45.87 -19.66 -25.67
C ILE A 251 45.00 -18.85 -26.64
N ILE A 252 45.40 -18.76 -27.91
CA ILE A 252 44.74 -17.89 -28.90
C ILE A 252 43.31 -18.36 -29.22
N GLN A 253 43.05 -19.67 -29.28
CA GLN A 253 41.73 -20.19 -29.67
C GLN A 253 40.62 -19.85 -28.65
N PRO A 254 40.76 -20.13 -27.34
CA PRO A 254 39.81 -19.66 -26.33
C PRO A 254 39.73 -18.14 -26.24
N ALA A 255 40.86 -17.43 -26.44
CA ALA A 255 40.86 -15.98 -26.45
C ALA A 255 40.00 -15.41 -27.58
N LEU A 256 40.04 -16.00 -28.77
CA LEU A 256 39.20 -15.60 -29.90
C LEU A 256 37.71 -15.71 -29.58
N GLN A 257 37.29 -16.86 -29.04
CA GLN A 257 35.90 -17.09 -28.65
C GLN A 257 35.44 -16.10 -27.58
N ALA A 258 36.29 -15.86 -26.57
CA ALA A 258 35.98 -14.90 -25.51
C ALA A 258 35.88 -13.47 -26.04
N HIS A 259 36.80 -13.02 -26.91
CA HIS A 259 36.74 -11.66 -27.47
C HIS A 259 35.53 -11.46 -28.36
N GLN A 260 35.16 -12.45 -29.19
CA GLN A 260 33.96 -12.36 -30.02
C GLN A 260 32.69 -12.27 -29.17
N ALA A 261 32.50 -13.20 -28.24
CA ALA A 261 31.26 -13.25 -27.46
C ALA A 261 31.19 -12.15 -26.39
N LYS A 262 32.23 -12.01 -25.56
CA LYS A 262 32.20 -11.14 -24.37
C LYS A 262 32.27 -9.66 -24.74
N LEU A 263 33.03 -9.27 -25.75
CA LEU A 263 33.11 -7.86 -26.14
C LEU A 263 31.85 -7.42 -26.91
N GLU A 264 31.22 -8.30 -27.68
CA GLU A 264 29.89 -8.03 -28.24
C GLU A 264 28.86 -7.85 -27.12
N GLU A 265 28.84 -8.77 -26.15
CA GLU A 265 27.95 -8.66 -24.98
C GLU A 265 28.23 -7.38 -24.17
N ALA A 266 29.49 -6.98 -24.00
CA ALA A 266 29.86 -5.73 -23.34
C ALA A 266 29.29 -4.49 -24.07
N GLN A 267 29.34 -4.47 -25.41
CA GLN A 267 28.75 -3.38 -26.20
C GLN A 267 27.22 -3.32 -26.04
N VAL A 268 26.56 -4.49 -26.08
CA VAL A 268 25.10 -4.57 -25.86
C VAL A 268 24.75 -4.01 -24.49
N LYS A 269 25.45 -4.41 -23.43
CA LYS A 269 25.22 -3.93 -22.07
C LYS A 269 25.44 -2.43 -21.91
N ILE A 270 26.48 -1.86 -22.54
CA ILE A 270 26.71 -0.41 -22.55
C ILE A 270 25.54 0.33 -23.22
N GLU A 271 25.01 -0.22 -24.32
CA GLU A 271 23.89 0.41 -25.04
C GLU A 271 22.56 0.26 -24.28
N GLU A 272 22.33 -0.87 -23.61
CA GLU A 272 21.20 -1.03 -22.69
C GLU A 272 21.30 -0.05 -21.52
N ALA A 273 22.49 0.13 -20.94
CA ALA A 273 22.74 1.12 -19.90
C ALA A 273 22.47 2.56 -20.41
N ARG A 274 22.82 2.87 -21.68
CA ARG A 274 22.47 4.14 -22.33
C ARG A 274 20.95 4.33 -22.42
N LYS A 275 20.21 3.30 -22.85
CA LYS A 275 18.74 3.35 -22.93
C LYS A 275 18.09 3.59 -21.56
N ILE A 276 18.58 2.94 -20.52
CA ILE A 276 18.11 3.17 -19.15
C ILE A 276 18.41 4.60 -18.71
N ASN A 277 19.59 5.13 -19.07
CA ASN A 277 19.94 6.53 -18.78
C ASN A 277 18.98 7.52 -19.48
N GLU A 278 18.52 7.22 -20.69
CA GLU A 278 17.45 7.99 -21.37
C GLU A 278 16.09 7.85 -20.68
N GLU A 279 15.75 6.65 -20.21
CA GLU A 279 14.53 6.41 -19.43
C GLU A 279 14.54 7.23 -18.13
N MET A 280 15.69 7.33 -17.45
CA MET A 280 15.86 8.20 -16.28
C MET A 280 15.57 9.67 -16.62
N LYS A 281 16.06 10.18 -17.77
CA LYS A 281 15.75 11.55 -18.24
C LYS A 281 14.24 11.75 -18.41
N ARG A 282 13.52 10.76 -18.98
CA ARG A 282 12.05 10.81 -19.14
C ARG A 282 11.32 10.80 -17.81
N VAL A 283 11.69 9.90 -16.90
CA VAL A 283 11.10 9.81 -15.56
C VAL A 283 11.27 11.11 -14.77
N ILE A 284 12.41 11.79 -14.90
CA ILE A 284 12.64 13.11 -14.29
C ILE A 284 11.72 14.17 -14.92
N ALA A 285 11.59 14.18 -16.24
CA ALA A 285 10.74 15.15 -16.95
C ALA A 285 9.23 14.96 -16.67
N GLU A 286 8.78 13.71 -16.54
CA GLU A 286 7.39 13.37 -16.20
C GLU A 286 7.09 13.60 -14.71
N GLY A 287 8.10 13.48 -13.86
CA GLY A 287 8.04 13.59 -12.41
C GLY A 287 7.81 15.00 -11.86
N GLU A 288 7.19 15.92 -12.62
CA GLU A 288 6.74 17.22 -12.12
C GLU A 288 5.23 17.26 -11.85
N ASN A 289 4.44 16.33 -12.41
CA ASN A 289 2.97 16.36 -12.36
C ASN A 289 2.38 15.11 -11.70
N ARG A 290 2.08 15.19 -10.40
CA ARG A 290 1.42 14.11 -9.65
C ARG A 290 -0.04 14.45 -9.36
N SER A 291 -0.97 13.59 -9.77
CA SER A 291 -2.42 13.83 -9.64
C SER A 291 -2.91 13.88 -8.19
N GLN A 292 -2.25 13.17 -7.28
CA GLN A 292 -2.58 13.14 -5.85
C GLN A 292 -2.27 14.45 -5.10
N ASN A 293 -1.53 15.38 -5.72
CA ASN A 293 -1.17 16.66 -5.10
C ASN A 293 -2.39 17.50 -4.70
N ALA A 294 -3.49 17.39 -5.46
CA ALA A 294 -4.71 18.15 -5.22
C ALA A 294 -5.34 17.87 -3.84
N SER A 295 -5.29 16.61 -3.38
CA SER A 295 -5.84 16.22 -2.08
C SER A 295 -5.08 16.87 -0.92
N TYR A 296 -3.75 16.91 -0.99
CA TYR A 296 -2.92 17.62 -0.01
C TYR A 296 -3.21 19.13 -0.03
N GLU A 297 -3.22 19.75 -1.20
CA GLU A 297 -3.47 21.19 -1.31
C GLU A 297 -4.83 21.57 -0.74
N LYS A 298 -5.86 20.76 -0.98
CA LYS A 298 -7.19 20.99 -0.45
C LYS A 298 -7.23 20.92 1.08
N VAL A 299 -6.62 19.89 1.68
CA VAL A 299 -6.52 19.77 3.15
C VAL A 299 -5.71 20.93 3.74
N GLY A 300 -4.58 21.27 3.11
CA GLY A 300 -3.69 22.36 3.52
C GLY A 300 -4.35 23.75 3.45
N ASN A 301 -5.22 23.98 2.46
CA ASN A 301 -5.93 25.24 2.24
C ASN A 301 -7.32 25.29 2.89
N SER A 302 -7.76 24.23 3.57
CA SER A 302 -9.08 24.15 4.20
C SER A 302 -9.26 25.22 5.29
N THR A 303 -10.46 25.80 5.38
CA THR A 303 -10.79 26.82 6.39
C THR A 303 -11.74 26.21 7.42
N LEU A 304 -11.18 25.53 8.42
CA LEU A 304 -11.94 24.89 9.50
C LEU A 304 -11.93 25.78 10.78
N PRO A 305 -13.01 25.79 11.58
CA PRO A 305 -13.04 26.44 12.89
C PRO A 305 -11.97 25.84 13.83
N GLY A 306 -11.42 26.65 14.74
CA GLY A 306 -10.30 26.24 15.61
C GLY A 306 -8.94 26.46 14.93
N THR A 307 -8.47 27.70 14.92
CA THR A 307 -7.22 28.08 14.24
C THR A 307 -6.00 27.48 14.92
N SER A 308 -5.19 26.76 14.16
CA SER A 308 -3.78 26.49 14.46
C SER A 308 -2.87 27.23 13.46
N PRO A 309 -1.58 27.47 13.80
CA PRO A 309 -0.74 28.53 13.23
C PRO A 309 -0.41 28.35 11.74
N PRO A 310 0.28 29.33 11.11
CA PRO A 310 0.75 29.21 9.73
C PRO A 310 1.57 27.94 9.54
N SER A 311 1.49 27.36 8.34
CA SER A 311 2.38 26.29 7.91
C SER A 311 3.84 26.68 8.16
N THR A 312 4.57 25.86 8.90
CA THR A 312 6.02 25.97 8.94
C THR A 312 6.53 25.48 7.59
N GLY A 313 6.89 26.42 6.71
CA GLY A 313 7.35 26.15 5.35
C GLY A 313 8.65 25.35 5.28
N SER A 314 8.56 24.02 5.47
CA SER A 314 9.68 23.07 5.45
C SER A 314 9.59 22.05 4.31
N GLY A 315 8.73 22.27 3.30
CA GLY A 315 8.67 21.43 2.09
C GLY A 315 9.80 21.70 1.08
N ASN A 316 10.61 22.75 1.32
CA ASN A 316 11.64 23.21 0.38
C ASN A 316 12.79 22.20 0.26
N GLU A 317 13.13 21.49 1.32
CA GLU A 317 14.24 20.54 1.38
C GLU A 317 13.96 19.29 0.54
N ALA A 318 12.75 18.74 0.62
CA ALA A 318 12.31 17.63 -0.23
C ALA A 318 12.30 18.03 -1.71
N LYS A 319 11.74 19.21 -2.02
CA LYS A 319 11.75 19.79 -3.37
C LYS A 319 13.18 20.02 -3.89
N SER A 320 14.08 20.52 -3.05
CA SER A 320 15.49 20.69 -3.38
C SER A 320 16.15 19.36 -3.69
N THR A 321 15.92 18.33 -2.88
CA THR A 321 16.45 16.97 -3.12
C THR A 321 15.96 16.41 -4.44
N ARG A 322 14.67 16.62 -4.76
CA ARG A 322 14.09 16.24 -6.06
C ARG A 322 14.79 16.94 -7.23
N SER A 323 15.13 18.23 -7.10
CA SER A 323 15.80 18.99 -8.17
C SER A 323 17.19 18.45 -8.53
N LEU A 324 17.87 17.79 -7.56
CA LEU A 324 19.15 17.13 -7.77
C LEU A 324 19.03 15.79 -8.53
N ALA A 325 17.82 15.29 -8.82
CA ALA A 325 17.62 14.03 -9.55
C ALA A 325 18.32 14.01 -10.92
N SER A 326 18.46 15.18 -11.56
CA SER A 326 19.20 15.34 -12.82
C SER A 326 20.68 14.95 -12.73
N GLU A 327 21.30 15.05 -11.55
CA GLU A 327 22.69 14.66 -11.32
C GLU A 327 22.91 13.14 -11.38
N LEU A 328 21.84 12.34 -11.30
CA LEU A 328 21.91 10.89 -11.44
C LEU A 328 22.10 10.44 -12.90
N VAL A 329 21.81 11.33 -13.86
CA VAL A 329 21.93 11.06 -15.29
C VAL A 329 23.38 11.24 -15.72
N ARG A 330 23.92 10.25 -16.44
CA ARG A 330 25.28 10.31 -17.00
C ARG A 330 25.28 11.00 -18.36
N ALA A 331 26.36 11.68 -18.69
CA ALA A 331 26.57 12.28 -20.00
C ALA A 331 26.75 11.21 -21.08
N ASP A 332 26.22 11.44 -22.29
CA ASP A 332 26.27 10.48 -23.40
C ASP A 332 27.72 10.14 -23.81
N THR A 333 28.64 11.10 -23.62
CA THR A 333 30.08 10.94 -23.87
C THR A 333 30.71 9.81 -23.05
N LEU A 334 30.16 9.48 -21.87
CA LEU A 334 30.61 8.34 -21.06
C LEU A 334 30.42 7.04 -21.84
N PHE A 335 29.21 6.80 -22.34
CA PHE A 335 28.86 5.58 -23.07
C PHE A 335 29.63 5.47 -24.38
N ASP A 336 29.87 6.60 -25.05
CA ASP A 336 30.69 6.65 -26.26
C ASP A 336 32.14 6.27 -25.98
N GLN A 337 32.73 6.78 -24.89
CA GLN A 337 34.08 6.42 -24.45
C GLN A 337 34.20 4.93 -24.10
N LEU A 338 33.25 4.39 -23.32
CA LEU A 338 33.24 2.96 -22.97
C LEU A 338 33.14 2.07 -24.22
N ASN A 339 32.24 2.40 -25.15
CA ASN A 339 32.12 1.68 -26.42
C ASN A 339 33.39 1.78 -27.27
N ALA A 340 34.04 2.95 -27.30
CA ALA A 340 35.32 3.12 -27.98
C ALA A 340 36.40 2.20 -27.37
N HIS A 341 36.49 2.12 -26.04
CA HIS A 341 37.42 1.24 -25.35
C HIS A 341 37.18 -0.25 -25.68
N VAL A 342 35.93 -0.70 -25.74
CA VAL A 342 35.60 -2.08 -26.15
C VAL A 342 36.01 -2.36 -27.59
N ARG A 343 35.74 -1.42 -28.51
CA ARG A 343 36.13 -1.55 -29.93
C ARG A 343 37.65 -1.59 -30.10
N SER A 344 38.38 -0.73 -29.38
CA SER A 344 39.85 -0.71 -29.36
C SER A 344 40.41 -2.05 -28.87
N GLN A 345 39.85 -2.61 -27.79
CA GLN A 345 40.27 -3.91 -27.28
C GLN A 345 40.11 -5.03 -28.32
N ASN A 346 38.99 -5.06 -29.03
CA ASN A 346 38.75 -6.06 -30.08
C ASN A 346 39.70 -5.89 -31.28
N SER A 347 39.99 -4.63 -31.66
CA SER A 347 40.96 -4.31 -32.71
C SER A 347 42.38 -4.73 -32.32
N ASP A 348 42.81 -4.41 -31.10
CA ASP A 348 44.15 -4.74 -30.60
C ASP A 348 44.32 -6.26 -30.45
N PHE A 349 43.28 -6.97 -30.00
CA PHE A 349 43.28 -8.44 -30.00
C PHE A 349 43.41 -9.02 -31.42
N THR A 350 42.75 -8.43 -32.41
CA THR A 350 42.87 -8.87 -33.80
C THR A 350 44.33 -8.78 -34.29
N ASN A 351 45.06 -7.72 -33.90
CA ASN A 351 46.48 -7.59 -34.19
C ASN A 351 47.30 -8.67 -33.48
N VAL A 352 47.09 -8.90 -32.17
CA VAL A 352 47.75 -9.98 -31.42
C VAL A 352 47.53 -11.33 -32.07
N ARG A 353 46.29 -11.62 -32.48
CA ARG A 353 45.91 -12.88 -33.13
C ARG A 353 46.63 -13.06 -34.46
N ASN A 354 46.61 -12.05 -35.32
CA ASN A 354 47.22 -12.12 -36.64
C ASN A 354 48.73 -12.37 -36.53
N ASP A 355 49.42 -11.60 -35.67
CA ASP A 355 50.87 -11.75 -35.47
C ASP A 355 51.24 -13.07 -34.78
N SER A 356 50.38 -13.57 -33.87
CA SER A 356 50.56 -14.88 -33.25
C SER A 356 50.33 -16.03 -34.22
N MET A 357 49.39 -15.90 -35.16
CA MET A 357 49.14 -16.89 -36.22
C MET A 357 50.29 -16.91 -37.24
N GLU A 358 50.82 -15.74 -37.60
CA GLU A 358 52.00 -15.63 -38.44
C GLU A 358 53.21 -16.26 -37.76
N LEU A 359 53.48 -15.92 -36.49
CA LEU A 359 54.52 -16.55 -35.69
C LEU A 359 54.37 -18.08 -35.63
N ASN A 360 53.15 -18.57 -35.39
CA ASN A 360 52.88 -20.01 -35.35
C ASN A 360 53.15 -20.70 -36.70
N THR A 361 52.86 -20.02 -37.82
CA THR A 361 53.16 -20.50 -39.17
C THR A 361 54.68 -20.60 -39.37
N GLN A 362 55.43 -19.58 -38.97
CA GLN A 362 56.90 -19.60 -39.04
C GLN A 362 57.51 -20.66 -38.11
N LEU A 363 57.01 -20.80 -36.88
CA LEU A 363 57.42 -21.87 -35.95
C LEU A 363 57.18 -23.26 -36.53
N ARG A 364 56.10 -23.48 -37.29
CA ARG A 364 55.87 -24.80 -37.92
C ARG A 364 56.78 -25.03 -39.12
N SER A 365 57.18 -23.97 -39.84
CA SER A 365 58.03 -24.08 -41.02
C SER A 365 59.52 -24.26 -40.71
N VAL A 366 60.05 -23.79 -39.57
CA VAL A 366 61.49 -23.92 -39.22
C VAL A 366 62.00 -25.36 -39.18
N THR A 367 61.13 -26.34 -38.96
CA THR A 367 61.55 -27.75 -38.92
C THR A 367 61.70 -28.37 -40.33
N VAL A 368 61.03 -27.77 -41.33
CA VAL A 368 60.90 -28.29 -42.70
C VAL A 368 61.71 -27.46 -43.70
N MET A 369 61.66 -26.14 -43.61
CA MET A 369 62.25 -25.21 -44.59
C MET A 369 63.53 -24.55 -44.05
N SER A 370 64.45 -24.19 -44.94
CA SER A 370 65.58 -23.30 -44.68
C SER A 370 65.21 -21.84 -45.03
N GLY A 371 65.88 -20.87 -44.41
CA GLY A 371 65.65 -19.43 -44.69
C GLY A 371 64.39 -18.82 -44.04
N VAL A 372 63.81 -19.49 -43.04
CA VAL A 372 62.62 -19.01 -42.33
C VAL A 372 62.94 -17.75 -41.50
N SER A 373 62.17 -16.68 -41.71
CA SER A 373 62.36 -15.39 -41.03
C SER A 373 61.72 -15.35 -39.63
N ILE A 374 62.08 -16.29 -38.76
CA ILE A 374 61.44 -16.47 -37.46
C ILE A 374 61.74 -15.34 -36.45
N LYS A 375 62.96 -14.79 -36.44
CA LYS A 375 63.36 -13.73 -35.49
C LYS A 375 62.50 -12.46 -35.64
N PRO A 376 62.26 -11.91 -36.85
CA PRO A 376 61.29 -10.83 -37.04
C PRO A 376 59.88 -11.15 -36.54
N ALA A 377 59.37 -12.35 -36.84
CA ALA A 377 58.03 -12.77 -36.43
C ALA A 377 57.87 -12.82 -34.90
N VAL A 378 58.87 -13.34 -34.17
CA VAL A 378 58.87 -13.37 -32.70
C VAL A 378 58.87 -11.95 -32.12
N ARG A 379 59.72 -11.06 -32.64
CA ARG A 379 59.79 -9.67 -32.14
C ARG A 379 58.48 -8.94 -32.35
N GLN A 380 57.88 -9.07 -33.53
CA GLN A 380 56.59 -8.44 -33.84
C GLN A 380 55.48 -8.95 -32.92
N ALA A 381 55.33 -10.27 -32.81
CA ALA A 381 54.32 -10.88 -31.95
C ALA A 381 54.52 -10.53 -30.47
N SER A 382 55.77 -10.45 -30.00
CA SER A 382 56.10 -10.02 -28.64
C SER A 382 55.70 -8.56 -28.43
N GLN A 383 56.09 -7.65 -29.32
CA GLN A 383 55.78 -6.22 -29.20
C GLN A 383 54.26 -5.96 -29.14
N VAL A 384 53.49 -6.59 -30.01
CA VAL A 384 52.03 -6.41 -30.05
C VAL A 384 51.36 -7.06 -28.84
N THR A 385 51.82 -8.25 -28.42
CA THR A 385 51.31 -8.91 -27.20
C THR A 385 51.59 -8.08 -25.95
N GLU A 386 52.82 -7.56 -25.80
CA GLU A 386 53.20 -6.74 -24.65
C GLU A 386 52.41 -5.44 -24.58
N ARG A 387 52.22 -4.77 -25.73
CA ARG A 387 51.36 -3.58 -25.80
C ARG A 387 49.93 -3.91 -25.37
N TYR A 388 49.37 -5.04 -25.83
CA TYR A 388 48.05 -5.47 -25.38
C TYR A 388 48.03 -5.72 -23.87
N MET A 389 49.02 -6.45 -23.34
CA MET A 389 49.12 -6.73 -21.91
C MET A 389 49.15 -5.44 -21.08
N ASP A 390 49.93 -4.44 -21.49
CA ASP A 390 50.02 -3.14 -20.79
C ASP A 390 48.73 -2.32 -20.87
N THR A 391 47.96 -2.49 -21.95
CA THR A 391 46.75 -1.70 -22.22
C THR A 391 45.50 -2.30 -21.56
N TYR A 392 45.44 -3.62 -21.36
CA TYR A 392 44.21 -4.28 -20.91
C TYR A 392 44.39 -5.20 -19.69
N VAL A 393 45.59 -5.71 -19.43
CA VAL A 393 45.81 -6.76 -18.42
C VAL A 393 46.59 -6.25 -17.20
N ARG A 394 47.75 -5.63 -17.42
CA ARG A 394 48.63 -5.18 -16.34
C ARG A 394 48.09 -3.93 -15.68
N SER A 395 48.26 -3.82 -14.37
CA SER A 395 47.88 -2.61 -13.64
C SER A 395 48.83 -1.47 -13.99
N GLY A 396 48.27 -0.31 -14.33
CA GLY A 396 49.05 0.88 -14.68
C GLY A 396 48.18 1.97 -15.31
N PRO A 397 48.71 3.19 -15.50
CA PRO A 397 47.98 4.30 -16.09
C PRO A 397 47.60 4.07 -17.56
N SER A 398 48.27 3.16 -18.26
CA SER A 398 47.94 2.74 -19.62
C SER A 398 46.75 1.78 -19.70
N ASN A 399 46.31 1.22 -18.58
CA ASN A 399 45.25 0.21 -18.58
C ASN A 399 43.88 0.86 -18.81
N VAL A 400 43.34 0.67 -20.01
CA VAL A 400 42.10 1.29 -20.47
C VAL A 400 40.88 0.73 -19.72
N ILE A 401 40.89 -0.55 -19.32
CA ILE A 401 39.80 -1.13 -18.51
C ILE A 401 39.78 -0.50 -17.11
N LEU A 402 40.96 -0.26 -16.53
CA LEU A 402 41.09 0.43 -15.25
C LEU A 402 40.64 1.90 -15.35
N GLN A 403 40.98 2.59 -16.44
CA GLN A 403 40.48 3.93 -16.72
C GLN A 403 38.95 3.96 -16.84
N SER A 404 38.34 3.01 -17.59
CA SER A 404 36.89 2.87 -17.66
C SER A 404 36.27 2.67 -16.28
N LYS A 405 36.87 1.82 -15.44
CA LYS A 405 36.40 1.60 -14.07
C LYS A 405 36.48 2.90 -13.24
N GLN A 406 37.60 3.62 -13.29
CA GLN A 406 37.76 4.89 -12.58
C GLN A 406 36.74 5.96 -13.05
N LEU A 407 36.44 5.99 -14.35
CA LEU A 407 35.44 6.88 -14.93
C LEU A 407 34.04 6.60 -14.36
N LEU A 408 33.66 5.33 -14.20
CA LEU A 408 32.39 4.94 -13.57
C LEU A 408 32.32 5.36 -12.10
N GLU A 409 33.40 5.14 -11.34
CA GLU A 409 33.48 5.44 -9.90
C GLU A 409 33.29 6.93 -9.57
N SER A 410 33.63 7.84 -10.48
CA SER A 410 33.47 9.30 -10.29
C SER A 410 32.03 9.74 -9.95
N GLY A 411 31.02 8.95 -10.35
CA GLY A 411 29.61 9.21 -10.01
C GLY A 411 28.98 8.21 -9.04
N ARG A 412 29.82 7.41 -8.36
CA ARG A 412 29.42 6.38 -7.37
C ARG A 412 29.88 6.71 -5.95
N GLY A 413 30.42 7.91 -5.70
CA GLY A 413 30.97 8.26 -4.38
C GLY A 413 30.01 8.09 -3.20
N ALA A 414 28.70 8.15 -3.46
CA ALA A 414 27.65 7.97 -2.45
C ALA A 414 27.14 6.52 -2.31
N ASP A 415 27.49 5.61 -3.23
CA ASP A 415 26.89 4.27 -3.33
C ASP A 415 27.24 3.38 -2.15
N ALA A 416 28.47 3.45 -1.65
CA ALA A 416 28.89 2.65 -0.50
C ALA A 416 28.06 2.98 0.74
N GLN A 417 27.83 4.27 1.00
CA GLN A 417 27.01 4.71 2.12
C GLN A 417 25.52 4.46 1.89
N ARG A 418 25.01 4.66 0.66
CA ARG A 418 23.65 4.28 0.27
C ARG A 418 23.39 2.80 0.57
N LYS A 419 24.25 1.91 0.07
CA LYS A 419 24.13 0.45 0.26
C LYS A 419 24.24 0.05 1.74
N ALA A 420 25.01 0.77 2.55
CA ALA A 420 25.04 0.57 3.99
C ALA A 420 23.70 0.94 4.65
N ASN A 421 23.12 2.09 4.30
CA ASN A 421 21.80 2.51 4.78
C ASN A 421 20.71 1.50 4.37
N ASP A 422 20.76 1.00 3.13
CA ASP A 422 19.80 0.01 2.60
C ASP A 422 19.90 -1.31 3.36
N LYS A 423 21.12 -1.77 3.66
CA LYS A 423 21.36 -2.99 4.44
C LYS A 423 20.82 -2.85 5.86
N GLU A 424 21.06 -1.72 6.52
CA GLU A 424 20.54 -1.46 7.86
C GLU A 424 19.01 -1.38 7.85
N SER A 425 18.44 -0.65 6.89
CA SER A 425 16.98 -0.53 6.69
C SER A 425 16.33 -1.90 6.49
N LYS A 426 16.92 -2.77 5.65
CA LYS A 426 16.47 -4.16 5.45
C LYS A 426 16.49 -4.96 6.75
N GLY A 427 17.54 -4.80 7.56
CA GLY A 427 17.65 -5.43 8.88
C GLY A 427 16.50 -5.02 9.80
N LYS A 428 16.24 -3.72 9.95
CA LYS A 428 15.17 -3.20 10.80
C LYS A 428 13.77 -3.58 10.29
N LEU A 429 13.52 -3.52 8.98
CA LEU A 429 12.24 -3.97 8.40
C LEU A 429 12.01 -5.46 8.64
N LYS A 430 13.07 -6.28 8.63
CA LYS A 430 12.96 -7.70 8.98
C LYS A 430 12.50 -7.90 10.43
N ASP A 431 12.95 -7.05 11.36
CA ASP A 431 12.47 -7.07 12.74
C ASP A 431 10.99 -6.67 12.84
N VAL A 432 10.56 -5.62 12.15
CA VAL A 432 9.15 -5.21 12.10
C VAL A 432 8.28 -6.33 11.52
N LYS A 433 8.72 -6.96 10.43
CA LYS A 433 8.03 -8.12 9.83
C LYS A 433 7.95 -9.30 10.78
N ARG A 434 9.00 -9.56 11.57
CA ARG A 434 8.99 -10.62 12.57
C ARG A 434 7.94 -10.36 13.65
N ILE A 435 7.82 -9.12 14.11
CA ILE A 435 6.76 -8.70 15.04
C ILE A 435 5.38 -8.89 14.39
N LEU A 436 5.19 -8.40 13.16
CA LEU A 436 3.93 -8.56 12.44
C LEU A 436 3.55 -10.06 12.27
N SER A 437 4.49 -10.89 11.83
CA SER A 437 4.27 -12.35 11.71
C SER A 437 4.04 -13.05 13.06
N GLN A 438 4.53 -12.49 14.17
CA GLN A 438 4.19 -12.96 15.51
C GLN A 438 2.72 -12.62 15.81
N ILE A 439 2.30 -11.37 15.58
CA ILE A 439 0.90 -10.92 15.74
C ILE A 439 -0.05 -11.75 14.89
N GLU A 440 0.27 -12.02 13.62
CA GLU A 440 -0.55 -12.83 12.70
C GLU A 440 -0.79 -14.26 13.23
N LYS A 441 0.13 -14.80 14.03
CA LYS A 441 0.03 -16.11 14.67
C LYS A 441 -0.63 -16.05 16.05
N GLY A 442 -0.88 -14.85 16.58
CA GLY A 442 -1.60 -14.64 17.82
C GLY A 442 -3.03 -15.14 17.73
N SER A 443 -3.54 -15.65 18.85
CA SER A 443 -4.91 -16.12 18.96
C SER A 443 -5.34 -16.12 20.41
N SER A 444 -6.59 -15.72 20.65
CA SER A 444 -7.26 -15.87 21.95
C SER A 444 -7.87 -17.26 22.15
N GLY A 445 -7.91 -18.09 21.09
CA GLY A 445 -8.69 -19.32 21.05
C GLY A 445 -10.18 -19.11 20.75
N SER A 446 -10.67 -17.87 20.63
CA SER A 446 -12.09 -17.54 20.40
C SER A 446 -12.51 -17.57 18.92
N MET A 447 -12.10 -18.58 18.16
CA MET A 447 -12.38 -18.63 16.71
C MET A 447 -13.88 -18.70 16.40
N GLU A 448 -14.68 -19.28 17.30
CA GLU A 448 -16.13 -19.44 17.17
C GLU A 448 -16.84 -18.09 17.11
N ALA A 449 -16.44 -17.12 17.95
CA ALA A 449 -17.03 -15.79 17.97
C ALA A 449 -16.80 -15.05 16.64
N PHE A 450 -15.60 -15.17 16.06
CA PHE A 450 -15.29 -14.57 14.75
C PHE A 450 -16.05 -15.23 13.60
N LYS A 451 -16.28 -16.55 13.65
CA LYS A 451 -17.13 -17.25 12.66
C LYS A 451 -18.58 -16.81 12.75
N GLN A 452 -19.12 -16.71 13.96
CA GLN A 452 -20.48 -16.21 14.17
C GLN A 452 -20.63 -14.76 13.69
N LEU A 453 -19.62 -13.93 13.94
CA LEU A 453 -19.56 -12.56 13.44
C LEU A 453 -19.54 -12.50 11.90
N GLU A 454 -18.79 -13.39 11.25
CA GLU A 454 -18.79 -13.55 9.79
C GLU A 454 -20.15 -13.95 9.24
N GLU A 455 -20.85 -14.88 9.89
CA GLU A 455 -22.21 -15.27 9.52
C GLU A 455 -23.18 -14.08 9.61
N TYR A 456 -23.13 -13.31 10.70
CA TYR A 456 -23.98 -12.13 10.88
C TYR A 456 -23.69 -11.01 9.88
N TYR A 457 -22.41 -10.73 9.63
CA TYR A 457 -21.99 -9.79 8.58
C TYR A 457 -22.52 -10.23 7.20
N ASN A 458 -22.33 -11.50 6.83
CA ASN A 458 -22.76 -12.01 5.53
C ASN A 458 -24.29 -12.01 5.38
N ALA A 459 -25.02 -12.30 6.47
CA ALA A 459 -26.48 -12.23 6.49
C ALA A 459 -26.97 -10.81 6.23
N ASN A 460 -26.42 -9.81 6.94
CA ASN A 460 -26.84 -8.42 6.79
C ASN A 460 -26.43 -7.80 5.44
N MET A 461 -25.24 -8.14 4.91
CA MET A 461 -24.84 -7.78 3.54
C MET A 461 -25.83 -8.32 2.50
N THR A 462 -26.29 -9.57 2.68
CA THR A 462 -27.27 -10.21 1.79
C THR A 462 -28.64 -9.55 1.92
N PHE A 463 -29.06 -9.23 3.15
CA PHE A 463 -30.29 -8.51 3.44
C PHE A 463 -30.35 -7.15 2.74
N ASN A 464 -29.22 -6.43 2.69
CA ASN A 464 -29.09 -5.12 2.04
C ASN A 464 -28.67 -5.16 0.55
N GLN A 465 -28.50 -6.35 -0.05
CA GLN A 465 -28.03 -6.53 -1.44
C GLN A 465 -26.68 -5.84 -1.74
N ALA A 466 -25.80 -5.75 -0.75
CA ALA A 466 -24.53 -5.04 -0.84
C ALA A 466 -23.40 -5.91 -1.43
N SER A 467 -22.42 -5.27 -2.06
CA SER A 467 -21.30 -5.98 -2.70
C SER A 467 -20.25 -6.44 -1.69
N ARG A 468 -19.80 -7.69 -1.83
CA ARG A 468 -18.72 -8.26 -0.99
C ARG A 468 -17.36 -7.93 -1.59
N GLU A 469 -16.40 -7.63 -0.73
CA GLU A 469 -14.99 -7.56 -1.09
C GLU A 469 -14.18 -8.12 0.09
N GLU A 470 -13.21 -8.97 -0.20
CA GLU A 470 -12.37 -9.60 0.82
C GLU A 470 -11.39 -8.59 1.43
N ALA A 471 -11.21 -8.69 2.75
CA ALA A 471 -10.19 -7.93 3.45
C ALA A 471 -8.79 -8.35 2.96
N LYS A 472 -8.00 -7.40 2.47
CA LYS A 472 -6.63 -7.65 2.02
C LYS A 472 -5.67 -7.59 3.18
N LYS A 473 -4.88 -8.66 3.37
CA LYS A 473 -3.84 -8.71 4.40
C LYS A 473 -2.87 -7.53 4.26
N ALA A 474 -2.54 -6.94 5.41
CA ALA A 474 -1.53 -5.90 5.46
C ALA A 474 -0.14 -6.50 5.23
N GLU A 475 0.61 -5.93 4.30
CA GLU A 475 1.98 -6.37 3.99
C GLU A 475 2.96 -5.21 4.09
N ILE A 476 4.04 -5.44 4.83
CA ILE A 476 5.19 -4.54 4.86
C ILE A 476 6.17 -5.02 3.78
N ALA A 477 6.61 -4.14 2.88
CA ALA A 477 7.57 -4.52 1.85
C ALA A 477 8.94 -4.88 2.45
N GLY A 478 9.64 -5.84 1.84
CA GLY A 478 10.98 -6.23 2.29
C GLY A 478 12.08 -5.28 1.83
N ASP A 479 11.86 -4.63 0.69
CA ASP A 479 12.73 -3.60 0.17
C ASP A 479 12.43 -2.24 0.83
N PRO A 480 13.45 -1.49 1.29
CA PRO A 480 13.26 -0.21 1.97
C PRO A 480 12.57 0.85 1.10
N TYR A 481 12.91 0.94 -0.19
CA TYR A 481 12.33 1.91 -1.10
C TYR A 481 10.87 1.57 -1.41
N ASP A 482 10.56 0.28 -1.57
CA ASP A 482 9.18 -0.16 -1.69
C ASP A 482 8.38 0.11 -0.40
N SER A 483 8.96 -0.12 0.78
CA SER A 483 8.29 0.14 2.07
C SER A 483 8.02 1.62 2.29
N GLY A 484 9.02 2.49 2.03
CA GLY A 484 8.85 3.94 2.10
C GLY A 484 7.84 4.46 1.08
N GLY A 485 7.87 3.93 -0.15
CA GLY A 485 6.90 4.29 -1.18
C GLY A 485 5.46 3.85 -0.84
N ASN A 486 5.27 2.64 -0.33
CA ASN A 486 3.95 2.16 0.09
C ASN A 486 3.39 2.97 1.26
N ALA A 487 4.25 3.37 2.20
CA ALA A 487 3.89 4.26 3.30
C ALA A 487 3.40 5.64 2.78
N MET A 488 4.10 6.22 1.79
CA MET A 488 3.67 7.46 1.15
C MET A 488 2.34 7.31 0.40
N ASN A 489 2.13 6.18 -0.29
CA ASN A 489 0.85 5.89 -0.93
C ASN A 489 -0.30 5.79 0.08
N GLY A 490 -0.06 5.19 1.25
CA GLY A 490 -1.04 5.18 2.35
C GLY A 490 -1.36 6.60 2.84
N MET A 491 -0.37 7.49 2.88
CA MET A 491 -0.59 8.90 3.19
C MET A 491 -1.44 9.60 2.12
N ASP A 492 -1.24 9.28 0.83
CA ASP A 492 -2.10 9.84 -0.23
C ASP A 492 -3.56 9.40 -0.08
N SER A 493 -3.79 8.12 0.27
CA SER A 493 -5.12 7.61 0.58
C SER A 493 -5.73 8.33 1.78
N LEU A 494 -4.96 8.58 2.84
CA LEU A 494 -5.42 9.31 4.02
C LEU A 494 -5.80 10.76 3.67
N PHE A 495 -4.94 11.50 2.96
CA PHE A 495 -5.23 12.87 2.51
C PHE A 495 -6.36 12.91 1.48
N GLY A 496 -6.51 11.88 0.65
CA GLY A 496 -7.66 11.67 -0.22
C GLY A 496 -8.96 11.52 0.58
N GLY A 497 -8.97 10.69 1.63
CA GLY A 497 -10.10 10.53 2.54
C GLY A 497 -10.47 11.83 3.26
N MET A 498 -9.49 12.56 3.78
CA MET A 498 -9.71 13.89 4.39
C MET A 498 -10.24 14.92 3.37
N SER A 499 -9.71 14.90 2.14
CA SER A 499 -10.19 15.73 1.04
C SER A 499 -11.66 15.45 0.72
N ASN A 500 -12.06 14.18 0.65
CA ASN A 500 -13.45 13.78 0.37
C ASN A 500 -14.39 14.16 1.51
N LEU A 501 -13.96 13.98 2.76
CA LEU A 501 -14.72 14.43 3.94
C LEU A 501 -15.02 15.93 3.88
N LEU A 502 -14.06 16.75 3.43
CA LEU A 502 -14.26 18.19 3.24
C LEU A 502 -15.24 18.53 2.10
N ASP A 503 -15.50 17.63 1.14
CA ASP A 503 -16.53 17.82 0.10
C ASP A 503 -17.94 17.47 0.60
N SER A 504 -18.06 16.51 1.52
CA SER A 504 -19.34 16.01 2.02
C SER A 504 -19.24 15.66 3.51
N LEU A 505 -19.68 16.57 4.37
CA LEU A 505 -19.61 16.45 5.85
C LEU A 505 -20.71 15.59 6.48
N GLY A 506 -21.51 14.87 5.70
CA GLY A 506 -22.74 14.23 6.19
C GLY A 506 -22.51 12.91 6.93
N ASP A 507 -22.72 11.81 6.23
CA ASP A 507 -22.99 10.51 6.87
C ASP A 507 -21.74 9.83 7.43
N GLU A 508 -20.62 9.95 6.72
CA GLU A 508 -19.38 9.27 7.07
C GLU A 508 -18.78 9.78 8.39
N LEU A 509 -18.95 11.07 8.68
CA LEU A 509 -18.51 11.65 9.95
C LEU A 509 -19.29 11.07 11.13
N PHE A 510 -20.63 11.03 11.01
CA PHE A 510 -21.50 10.47 12.06
C PHE A 510 -21.21 8.98 12.29
N GLN A 511 -21.04 8.21 11.22
CA GLN A 511 -20.73 6.78 11.32
C GLN A 511 -19.37 6.52 12.00
N ASN A 512 -18.35 7.32 11.69
CA ASN A 512 -17.03 7.17 12.29
C ASN A 512 -17.03 7.50 13.78
N GLU A 513 -17.66 8.61 14.17
CA GLU A 513 -17.75 8.99 15.58
C GLU A 513 -18.67 8.04 16.36
N TYR A 514 -19.72 7.51 15.73
CA TYR A 514 -20.55 6.46 16.32
C TYR A 514 -19.74 5.18 16.58
N ALA A 515 -18.96 4.72 15.59
CA ALA A 515 -18.08 3.57 15.75
C ALA A 515 -17.09 3.77 16.91
N LEU A 516 -16.52 4.97 16.99
CA LEU A 516 -15.61 5.35 18.08
C LEU A 516 -16.34 5.44 19.44
N ALA A 517 -17.57 5.91 19.49
CA ALA A 517 -18.28 6.12 20.76
C ALA A 517 -18.71 4.80 21.43
N TYR A 518 -19.11 3.81 20.64
CA TYR A 518 -19.78 2.61 21.15
C TYR A 518 -18.97 1.31 21.07
N PHE A 519 -17.89 1.24 20.28
CA PHE A 519 -17.12 0.02 20.10
C PHE A 519 -15.73 0.13 20.71
N ASN A 520 -15.31 -0.96 21.34
CA ASN A 520 -14.02 -1.03 22.03
C ASN A 520 -12.87 -1.18 21.04
N SER A 521 -11.71 -0.60 21.39
CA SER A 521 -10.46 -0.77 20.67
C SER A 521 -9.43 -1.47 21.52
N MET A 522 -8.45 -2.11 20.89
CA MET A 522 -7.38 -2.83 21.57
C MET A 522 -6.53 -1.89 22.42
N ASP A 523 -6.09 -2.39 23.57
CA ASP A 523 -5.00 -1.78 24.33
C ASP A 523 -3.65 -2.06 23.64
N PHE A 524 -3.15 -1.06 22.93
CA PHE A 524 -1.88 -1.15 22.21
C PHE A 524 -0.67 -1.41 23.13
N GLY A 525 -0.75 -1.02 24.41
CA GLY A 525 0.29 -1.33 25.40
C GLY A 525 0.34 -2.83 25.73
N GLN A 526 -0.83 -3.48 25.82
CA GLN A 526 -0.91 -4.93 26.03
C GLN A 526 -0.36 -5.71 24.85
N LEU A 527 -0.59 -5.24 23.61
CA LEU A 527 0.00 -5.84 22.42
C LEU A 527 1.54 -5.81 22.50
N LEU A 528 2.14 -4.68 22.88
CA LEU A 528 3.60 -4.58 23.03
C LEU A 528 4.09 -5.55 24.11
N ASN A 529 3.49 -5.53 25.30
CA ASN A 529 3.86 -6.42 26.40
C ASN A 529 3.79 -7.90 25.99
N TRP A 530 2.77 -8.28 25.21
CA TRP A 530 2.63 -9.62 24.65
C TRP A 530 3.75 -9.93 23.64
N THR A 531 4.07 -9.01 22.71
CA THR A 531 5.17 -9.23 21.76
C THR A 531 6.54 -9.37 22.46
N GLU A 532 6.72 -8.73 23.61
CA GLU A 532 7.91 -8.84 24.48
C GLU A 532 7.88 -10.07 25.41
N GLY A 533 6.78 -10.85 25.41
CA GLY A 533 6.65 -12.12 26.13
C GLY A 533 6.05 -12.04 27.54
N SER A 534 5.45 -10.91 27.91
CA SER A 534 4.89 -10.65 29.25
C SER A 534 3.37 -10.44 29.31
N GLY A 535 2.68 -10.38 28.15
CA GLY A 535 1.23 -10.17 28.04
C GLY A 535 0.42 -11.45 27.83
N ASP A 536 -0.89 -11.38 28.08
CA ASP A 536 -1.83 -12.48 27.87
C ASP A 536 -2.42 -12.45 26.45
N ALA A 537 -2.17 -13.51 25.68
CA ALA A 537 -2.73 -13.67 24.33
C ALA A 537 -4.27 -13.76 24.34
N GLY A 538 -4.84 -14.33 25.41
CA GLY A 538 -6.28 -14.48 25.60
C GLY A 538 -6.99 -13.14 25.62
N GLU A 539 -6.39 -12.13 26.26
CA GLU A 539 -6.92 -10.77 26.35
C GLU A 539 -6.62 -9.94 25.10
N VAL A 540 -5.39 -9.98 24.57
CA VAL A 540 -4.99 -9.16 23.42
C VAL A 540 -5.80 -9.48 22.16
N PHE A 541 -6.03 -10.77 21.88
CA PHE A 541 -6.67 -11.22 20.64
C PHE A 541 -8.17 -11.48 20.78
N LYS A 542 -8.76 -11.10 21.93
CA LYS A 542 -10.19 -11.26 22.19
C LYS A 542 -11.01 -10.34 21.29
N LEU A 543 -12.19 -10.78 20.84
CA LEU A 543 -13.02 -9.99 19.91
C LEU A 543 -13.52 -8.70 20.56
N GLU A 544 -13.98 -8.78 21.81
CA GLU A 544 -14.53 -7.65 22.59
C GLU A 544 -13.49 -6.54 22.84
N ASN A 545 -12.20 -6.87 22.66
CA ASN A 545 -11.09 -5.93 22.78
C ASN A 545 -10.61 -5.41 21.41
N GLN A 546 -11.24 -5.75 20.28
CA GLN A 546 -10.79 -5.30 18.94
C GLN A 546 -11.94 -4.96 17.98
N GLU A 547 -13.09 -4.57 18.52
CA GLU A 547 -14.31 -4.30 17.74
C GLU A 547 -14.11 -3.16 16.74
N LEU A 548 -13.44 -2.08 17.17
CA LEU A 548 -13.15 -0.93 16.32
C LEU A 548 -12.21 -1.30 15.16
N GLU A 549 -11.19 -2.11 15.43
CA GLU A 549 -10.28 -2.64 14.42
C GLU A 549 -11.03 -3.54 13.44
N TYR A 550 -11.99 -4.35 13.91
CA TYR A 550 -12.86 -5.12 13.02
C TYR A 550 -13.73 -4.22 12.14
N ILE A 551 -14.27 -3.12 12.67
CA ILE A 551 -15.03 -2.14 11.88
C ILE A 551 -14.16 -1.53 10.77
N VAL A 552 -12.89 -1.21 11.07
CA VAL A 552 -11.93 -0.69 10.09
C VAL A 552 -11.56 -1.75 9.04
N TYR A 553 -11.12 -2.93 9.47
CA TYR A 553 -10.44 -3.90 8.61
C TYR A 553 -11.33 -5.06 8.14
N GLY A 554 -12.16 -5.60 9.02
CA GLY A 554 -13.15 -6.64 8.70
C GLY A 554 -12.58 -8.05 8.53
N PHE A 555 -11.46 -8.39 9.16
CA PHE A 555 -10.99 -9.77 9.21
C PHE A 555 -11.78 -10.60 10.22
N HIS A 556 -12.24 -11.76 9.78
CA HIS A 556 -13.00 -12.72 10.59
C HIS A 556 -12.07 -13.72 11.33
N ASN A 557 -10.97 -13.24 11.89
CA ASN A 557 -10.06 -14.05 12.70
C ASN A 557 -9.38 -13.20 13.79
N PRO A 558 -8.92 -13.82 14.90
CA PRO A 558 -8.42 -13.11 16.08
C PRO A 558 -7.26 -12.14 15.84
N SER A 559 -6.39 -12.41 14.87
CA SER A 559 -5.15 -11.65 14.67
C SER A 559 -5.21 -10.65 13.51
N GLY A 560 -6.07 -10.87 12.52
CA GLY A 560 -6.05 -10.13 11.25
C GLY A 560 -6.27 -8.62 11.42
N ASN A 561 -7.25 -8.23 12.25
CA ASN A 561 -7.54 -6.81 12.47
C ASN A 561 -6.41 -6.10 13.24
N ILE A 562 -5.84 -6.77 14.24
CA ILE A 562 -4.72 -6.26 15.03
C ILE A 562 -3.45 -6.14 14.17
N ALA A 563 -3.17 -7.14 13.33
CA ALA A 563 -2.04 -7.12 12.40
C ALA A 563 -2.16 -5.96 11.39
N ALA A 564 -3.37 -5.72 10.87
CA ALA A 564 -3.64 -4.61 9.98
C ALA A 564 -3.48 -3.25 10.69
N ALA A 565 -4.03 -3.10 11.89
CA ALA A 565 -3.86 -1.90 12.71
C ALA A 565 -2.37 -1.60 12.96
N TYR A 566 -1.61 -2.60 13.41
CA TYR A 566 -0.17 -2.46 13.65
C TYR A 566 0.58 -2.02 12.38
N ALA A 567 0.31 -2.67 11.25
CA ALA A 567 0.97 -2.39 9.99
C ALA A 567 0.64 -0.98 9.44
N GLU A 568 -0.61 -0.52 9.56
CA GLU A 568 -1.01 0.81 9.11
C GLU A 568 -0.47 1.93 9.99
N ILE A 569 -0.45 1.75 11.32
CA ILE A 569 0.22 2.71 12.21
C ILE A 569 1.70 2.77 11.85
N PHE A 570 2.38 1.62 11.72
CA PHE A 570 3.78 1.61 11.32
C PHE A 570 4.01 2.31 9.97
N GLY A 571 3.17 2.03 8.96
CA GLY A 571 3.23 2.66 7.64
C GLY A 571 3.05 4.18 7.71
N MET A 572 2.05 4.65 8.45
CA MET A 572 1.80 6.07 8.66
C MET A 572 2.99 6.75 9.37
N ARG A 573 3.52 6.15 10.44
CA ARG A 573 4.71 6.65 11.15
C ARG A 573 5.94 6.66 10.25
N LEU A 574 6.12 5.61 9.44
CA LEU A 574 7.21 5.53 8.46
C LEU A 574 7.12 6.65 7.42
N ALA A 575 5.93 6.96 6.89
CA ALA A 575 5.75 8.05 5.94
C ALA A 575 6.16 9.39 6.55
N ILE A 576 5.63 9.72 7.72
CA ILE A 576 5.91 10.99 8.42
C ILE A 576 7.39 11.11 8.77
N ARG A 577 7.98 10.05 9.33
CA ARG A 577 9.40 10.07 9.71
C ARG A 577 10.33 10.04 8.49
N THR A 578 9.91 9.48 7.36
CA THR A 578 10.68 9.56 6.11
C THR A 578 10.67 10.99 5.55
N ALA A 579 9.52 11.69 5.61
CA ALA A 579 9.46 13.12 5.26
C ALA A 579 10.40 13.95 6.14
N GLU A 580 10.38 13.72 7.46
CA GLU A 580 11.32 14.33 8.40
C GLU A 580 12.78 13.99 8.05
N GLY A 581 13.04 12.73 7.68
CA GLY A 581 14.36 12.25 7.29
C GLY A 581 14.90 12.91 6.02
N LEU A 582 14.05 13.30 5.05
CA LEU A 582 14.46 14.06 3.87
C LEU A 582 14.98 15.45 4.25
N ILE A 583 14.37 16.08 5.26
CA ILE A 583 14.81 17.38 5.79
C ILE A 583 16.14 17.22 6.52
N GLU A 584 16.22 16.28 7.46
CA GLU A 584 17.42 16.05 8.29
C GLU A 584 18.66 15.69 7.45
N ASN A 585 18.47 14.93 6.37
CA ASN A 585 19.56 14.42 5.55
C ASN A 585 19.77 15.20 4.24
N SER A 586 19.03 16.28 4.00
CA SER A 586 19.07 17.09 2.76
C SER A 586 20.48 17.56 2.34
N LYS A 587 21.39 17.73 3.31
CA LYS A 587 22.76 18.21 3.10
C LYS A 587 23.74 17.15 2.56
N LEU A 588 23.31 15.90 2.35
CA LEU A 588 24.18 14.82 1.85
C LEU A 588 24.52 14.94 0.36
N GLY A 589 23.92 15.88 -0.37
CA GLY A 589 24.32 16.27 -1.74
C GLY A 589 23.96 15.29 -2.85
N ASN A 590 23.88 13.98 -2.59
CA ASN A 590 23.42 12.99 -3.58
C ASN A 590 21.96 12.57 -3.30
N PRO A 591 21.03 12.68 -4.27
CA PRO A 591 19.60 12.47 -4.00
C PRO A 591 19.23 11.04 -3.58
N LEU A 592 19.90 10.00 -4.13
CA LEU A 592 19.65 8.62 -3.71
C LEU A 592 20.21 8.33 -2.32
N LEU A 593 21.34 8.95 -1.96
CA LEU A 593 21.87 8.86 -0.60
C LEU A 593 20.93 9.55 0.40
N VAL A 594 20.45 10.75 0.08
CA VAL A 594 19.44 11.47 0.89
C VAL A 594 18.21 10.58 1.09
N LEU A 595 17.68 9.97 0.03
CA LEU A 595 16.53 9.07 0.14
C LEU A 595 16.81 7.85 1.03
N SER A 596 17.94 7.16 0.82
CA SER A 596 18.30 5.99 1.63
C SER A 596 18.46 6.34 3.12
N ALA A 597 19.07 7.49 3.42
CA ALA A 597 19.23 7.99 4.78
C ALA A 597 17.89 8.41 5.40
N ALA A 598 17.02 9.04 4.61
CA ALA A 598 15.67 9.43 5.03
C ALA A 598 14.79 8.21 5.34
N ILE A 599 14.85 7.16 4.53
CA ILE A 599 14.11 5.91 4.79
C ILE A 599 14.67 5.22 6.04
N LEU A 600 16.00 5.14 6.19
CA LEU A 600 16.62 4.57 7.40
C LEU A 600 16.19 5.35 8.66
N TYR A 601 16.22 6.67 8.59
CA TYR A 601 15.72 7.56 9.63
C TYR A 601 14.23 7.29 9.90
N GLY A 602 13.44 7.19 8.84
CA GLY A 602 12.01 6.89 8.85
C GLY A 602 11.70 5.60 9.61
N ILE A 603 12.34 4.49 9.22
CA ILE A 603 12.16 3.17 9.84
C ILE A 603 12.58 3.20 11.31
N THR A 604 13.74 3.78 11.60
CA THR A 604 14.28 3.81 12.97
C THR A 604 13.36 4.57 13.91
N ASN A 605 12.89 5.74 13.49
CA ASN A 605 11.99 6.56 14.30
C ASN A 605 10.56 6.02 14.32
N ALA A 606 10.07 5.39 13.25
CA ALA A 606 8.77 4.73 13.25
C ALA A 606 8.73 3.56 14.25
N ILE A 607 9.79 2.75 14.35
CA ILE A 607 9.90 1.71 15.38
C ILE A 607 9.88 2.33 16.78
N ALA A 608 10.64 3.40 17.00
CA ALA A 608 10.64 4.11 18.27
C ALA A 608 9.26 4.70 18.60
N ASP A 609 8.54 5.20 17.60
CA ASP A 609 7.19 5.72 17.75
C ASP A 609 6.19 4.63 18.14
N MET A 610 6.29 3.41 17.59
CA MET A 610 5.45 2.28 18.01
C MET A 610 5.67 1.94 19.48
N VAL A 611 6.93 1.88 19.92
CA VAL A 611 7.25 1.64 21.34
C VAL A 611 6.73 2.76 22.22
N LYS A 612 6.88 4.02 21.79
CA LYS A 612 6.40 5.18 22.53
C LYS A 612 4.87 5.21 22.62
N LEU A 613 4.17 4.90 21.54
CA LEU A 613 2.71 4.83 21.51
C LEU A 613 2.19 3.79 22.51
N ALA A 614 2.85 2.64 22.61
CA ALA A 614 2.47 1.58 23.54
C ALA A 614 2.78 1.92 25.00
N LYS A 615 3.91 2.59 25.29
CA LYS A 615 4.33 2.90 26.67
C LYS A 615 3.70 4.17 27.22
N ASP A 616 3.62 5.21 26.41
CA ASP A 616 3.18 6.54 26.82
C ASP A 616 1.71 6.82 26.44
N GLY A 617 1.07 5.89 25.72
CA GLY A 617 -0.31 6.02 25.20
C GLY A 617 -0.46 7.04 24.07
N SER A 618 0.59 7.80 23.74
CA SER A 618 0.58 8.81 22.69
C SER A 618 1.97 9.06 22.11
N VAL A 619 2.01 9.52 20.86
CA VAL A 619 3.25 9.88 20.16
C VAL A 619 3.12 11.22 19.47
N GLU A 620 4.20 12.00 19.44
CA GLU A 620 4.23 13.27 18.68
C GLU A 620 4.22 12.98 17.18
N LEU A 621 3.52 13.82 16.43
CA LEU A 621 3.33 13.66 14.99
C LEU A 621 4.68 13.71 14.26
N SER A 622 5.49 14.75 14.50
CA SER A 622 6.88 14.77 14.04
C SER A 622 7.78 15.56 15.02
N LYS A 623 9.08 15.62 14.73
CA LYS A 623 10.01 16.50 15.48
C LYS A 623 9.62 17.97 15.37
N TYR A 624 9.02 18.37 14.25
CA TYR A 624 8.63 19.75 13.93
C TYR A 624 7.19 20.07 14.33
N ILE A 625 6.32 19.07 14.35
CA ILE A 625 4.89 19.23 14.65
C ILE A 625 4.57 18.48 15.94
N LYS A 626 4.45 19.25 17.03
CA LYS A 626 4.27 18.78 18.42
C LYS A 626 2.85 18.36 18.78
N VAL A 627 2.07 17.97 17.78
CA VAL A 627 0.74 17.40 17.99
C VAL A 627 0.90 15.96 18.49
N LYS A 628 0.18 15.58 19.54
CA LYS A 628 0.16 14.19 20.02
C LYS A 628 -1.00 13.42 19.41
N LEU A 629 -0.73 12.16 19.05
CA LEU A 629 -1.71 11.19 18.57
C LEU A 629 -1.72 9.97 19.49
N THR A 630 -2.90 9.60 19.97
CA THR A 630 -3.15 8.36 20.70
C THR A 630 -3.42 7.20 19.72
N TYR A 631 -3.44 5.96 20.20
CA TYR A 631 -3.80 4.80 19.37
C TYR A 631 -5.19 4.98 18.71
N ARG A 632 -6.14 5.45 19.51
CA ARG A 632 -7.51 5.71 19.09
C ARG A 632 -7.61 6.85 18.05
N ASP A 633 -6.74 7.86 18.12
CA ASP A 633 -6.65 8.89 17.07
C ASP A 633 -6.20 8.30 15.71
N HIS A 634 -5.32 7.28 15.73
CA HIS A 634 -4.93 6.58 14.49
C HIS A 634 -6.10 5.78 13.91
N LEU A 635 -6.84 5.03 14.74
CA LEU A 635 -8.02 4.30 14.27
C LEU A 635 -9.09 5.23 13.67
N ARG A 636 -9.27 6.43 14.26
CA ARG A 636 -10.14 7.45 13.65
C ARG A 636 -9.68 7.85 12.24
N LEU A 637 -8.39 8.07 12.05
CA LEU A 637 -7.83 8.39 10.73
C LEU A 637 -8.03 7.24 9.73
N PHE A 638 -7.88 6.00 10.18
CA PHE A 638 -8.07 4.83 9.32
C PHE A 638 -9.54 4.58 8.98
N LEU A 639 -10.50 4.91 9.85
CA LEU A 639 -11.92 4.92 9.52
C LEU A 639 -12.27 5.88 8.36
N LEU A 640 -11.53 6.98 8.22
CA LEU A 640 -11.63 7.92 7.10
C LEU A 640 -10.91 7.40 5.85
N MET A 641 -9.75 6.78 6.03
CA MET A 641 -8.98 6.20 4.92
C MET A 641 -9.72 5.04 4.25
N HIS A 642 -10.40 4.20 5.03
CA HIS A 642 -11.19 3.05 4.58
C HIS A 642 -12.67 3.41 4.38
N SER A 643 -12.91 4.44 3.56
CA SER A 643 -14.26 4.92 3.21
C SER A 643 -15.05 3.84 2.45
N ASN A 644 -15.87 3.07 3.16
CA ASN A 644 -16.93 2.25 2.58
C ASN A 644 -18.07 2.08 3.59
N ASN A 645 -19.10 2.90 3.39
CA ASN A 645 -20.20 3.03 4.35
C ASN A 645 -21.00 1.73 4.51
N GLU A 646 -21.30 1.01 3.42
CA GLU A 646 -22.09 -0.24 3.50
C GLU A 646 -21.38 -1.33 4.30
N ARG A 647 -20.10 -1.59 4.02
CA ARG A 647 -19.32 -2.60 4.76
C ARG A 647 -19.17 -2.23 6.23
N LYS A 648 -18.91 -0.95 6.50
CA LYS A 648 -18.81 -0.41 7.86
C LYS A 648 -20.13 -0.58 8.62
N MET A 649 -21.27 -0.30 7.97
CA MET A 649 -22.59 -0.50 8.57
C MET A 649 -22.84 -1.96 8.91
N SER A 650 -22.53 -2.86 7.97
CA SER A 650 -22.74 -4.29 8.21
C SER A 650 -21.87 -4.84 9.33
N ARG A 651 -20.60 -4.41 9.42
CA ARG A 651 -19.70 -4.79 10.53
C ARG A 651 -20.23 -4.31 11.88
N MET A 652 -20.73 -3.08 11.97
CA MET A 652 -21.35 -2.56 13.20
C MET A 652 -22.61 -3.32 13.57
N LEU A 653 -23.52 -3.57 12.61
CA LEU A 653 -24.75 -4.34 12.86
C LEU A 653 -24.45 -5.78 13.30
N ALA A 654 -23.43 -6.41 12.72
CA ALA A 654 -22.99 -7.75 13.11
C ALA A 654 -22.44 -7.79 14.54
N LEU A 655 -21.64 -6.79 14.94
CA LEU A 655 -21.15 -6.65 16.32
C LEU A 655 -22.30 -6.37 17.30
N ILE A 656 -23.21 -5.45 16.97
CA ILE A 656 -24.39 -5.16 17.80
C ILE A 656 -25.20 -6.43 18.02
N ARG A 657 -25.44 -7.20 16.96
CA ARG A 657 -26.15 -8.48 17.05
C ARG A 657 -25.43 -9.49 17.95
N LEU A 658 -24.11 -9.59 17.81
CA LEU A 658 -23.31 -10.51 18.62
C LEU A 658 -23.34 -10.13 20.10
N ASN A 659 -23.19 -8.83 20.40
CA ASN A 659 -23.08 -8.32 21.76
C ASN A 659 -24.43 -8.29 22.50
N THR A 660 -25.52 -8.02 21.78
CA THR A 660 -26.87 -7.91 22.38
C THR A 660 -27.69 -9.19 22.27
N GLY A 661 -27.35 -10.10 21.35
CA GLY A 661 -28.17 -11.25 20.96
C GLY A 661 -29.41 -10.88 20.13
N VAL A 662 -29.62 -9.59 19.84
CA VAL A 662 -30.78 -9.09 19.10
C VAL A 662 -30.46 -8.99 17.61
N ASN A 663 -31.30 -9.58 16.75
CA ASN A 663 -31.13 -9.45 15.30
C ASN A 663 -31.73 -8.11 14.77
N PRO A 664 -30.92 -7.12 14.35
CA PRO A 664 -31.44 -5.83 13.89
C PRO A 664 -32.29 -5.95 12.61
N ASP A 665 -32.05 -6.97 11.79
CA ASP A 665 -32.79 -7.24 10.56
C ASP A 665 -34.27 -7.61 10.85
N GLU A 666 -34.61 -7.95 12.10
CA GLU A 666 -35.95 -8.34 12.53
C GLU A 666 -36.65 -7.27 13.39
N LYS A 667 -35.95 -6.19 13.76
CA LYS A 667 -36.47 -5.17 14.69
C LYS A 667 -37.02 -3.98 13.92
N GLN A 668 -38.33 -3.77 14.00
CA GLN A 668 -39.03 -2.70 13.27
C GLN A 668 -38.87 -1.37 13.99
N THR A 669 -38.73 -0.30 13.21
CA THR A 669 -38.53 1.07 13.74
C THR A 669 -39.72 1.99 13.48
N TYR A 670 -40.71 1.51 12.73
CA TYR A 670 -41.90 2.25 12.34
C TYR A 670 -43.17 1.44 12.60
N ALA A 671 -44.18 2.10 13.17
CA ALA A 671 -45.48 1.53 13.41
C ALA A 671 -46.58 2.40 12.81
N SER A 672 -47.52 1.75 12.11
CA SER A 672 -48.70 2.38 11.53
C SER A 672 -49.94 1.66 12.03
N GLY A 673 -50.77 2.35 12.82
CA GLY A 673 -52.02 1.81 13.31
C GLY A 673 -53.21 2.38 12.57
N ASN A 674 -54.13 1.52 12.12
CA ASN A 674 -55.44 1.93 11.60
C ASN A 674 -56.53 1.51 12.58
N MET A 675 -57.39 2.46 12.95
CA MET A 675 -58.39 2.28 13.99
C MET A 675 -59.73 2.81 13.51
N ARG A 676 -60.72 1.93 13.48
CA ARG A 676 -62.12 2.30 13.24
C ARG A 676 -62.82 2.42 14.57
N SER A 677 -63.41 3.59 14.79
CA SER A 677 -64.16 3.88 16.02
C SER A 677 -65.54 4.39 15.70
N SER A 678 -66.48 4.21 16.62
CA SER A 678 -67.85 4.65 16.45
C SER A 678 -68.43 5.27 17.71
N ILE A 679 -69.38 6.17 17.53
CA ILE A 679 -70.20 6.74 18.59
C ILE A 679 -71.69 6.60 18.25
N LYS A 680 -72.53 6.35 19.25
CA LYS A 680 -73.99 6.33 19.08
C LYS A 680 -74.55 7.75 18.95
N LEU A 681 -75.29 7.98 17.87
CA LEU A 681 -76.05 9.22 17.64
C LEU A 681 -77.30 9.21 18.51
N TRP A 682 -77.65 10.33 19.13
CA TRP A 682 -78.77 10.37 20.07
C TRP A 682 -80.09 10.78 19.41
N PHE A 683 -80.06 11.65 18.40
CA PHE A 683 -81.29 12.28 17.92
C PHE A 683 -81.56 12.05 16.44
N LEU A 684 -80.59 12.28 15.56
CA LEU A 684 -80.87 12.39 14.12
C LEU A 684 -79.86 11.66 13.21
N PRO A 685 -79.80 10.31 13.23
CA PRO A 685 -78.92 9.53 12.37
C PRO A 685 -79.15 9.75 10.87
N GLY A 686 -80.42 9.88 10.47
CA GLY A 686 -80.80 10.08 9.07
C GLY A 686 -80.33 11.43 8.51
N VAL A 687 -80.39 12.50 9.31
CA VAL A 687 -79.97 13.85 8.90
C VAL A 687 -78.46 13.90 8.68
N ILE A 688 -77.69 13.28 9.59
CA ILE A 688 -76.23 13.22 9.47
C ILE A 688 -75.80 12.41 8.25
N ARG A 689 -76.48 11.28 7.96
CA ARG A 689 -76.25 10.49 6.75
C ARG A 689 -76.47 11.31 5.47
N SER A 690 -77.55 12.11 5.41
CA SER A 690 -77.84 12.98 4.26
C SER A 690 -76.84 14.13 4.09
N ILE A 691 -76.38 14.73 5.19
CA ILE A 691 -75.38 15.82 5.16
C ILE A 691 -74.01 15.28 4.74
N GLY A 692 -73.57 14.14 5.26
CA GLY A 692 -72.30 13.50 4.90
C GLY A 692 -72.22 13.14 3.41
N ALA A 693 -73.32 12.61 2.84
CA ALA A 693 -73.42 12.27 1.42
C ALA A 693 -73.33 13.49 0.48
N VAL A 694 -73.75 14.67 0.94
CA VAL A 694 -73.69 15.92 0.17
C VAL A 694 -72.34 16.63 0.33
N MET A 695 -71.66 16.44 1.47
CA MET A 695 -70.39 17.10 1.79
C MET A 695 -69.14 16.27 1.47
N GLY A 696 -69.30 15.06 0.95
CA GLY A 696 -68.17 14.22 0.48
C GLY A 696 -67.25 13.70 1.58
N SER A 697 -67.74 13.54 2.81
CA SER A 697 -66.95 13.01 3.93
C SER A 697 -66.83 11.48 3.85
N GLU A 698 -65.64 10.92 4.15
CA GLU A 698 -65.41 9.47 4.32
C GLU A 698 -66.16 8.84 5.52
N ASP A 699 -66.80 9.67 6.35
CA ASP A 699 -67.51 9.24 7.55
C ASP A 699 -68.79 8.44 7.24
N GLN A 700 -68.93 7.24 7.80
CA GLN A 700 -70.05 6.34 7.54
C GLN A 700 -71.04 6.31 8.72
N VAL A 701 -72.35 6.38 8.41
CA VAL A 701 -73.41 6.16 9.41
C VAL A 701 -74.07 4.82 9.14
N GLU A 702 -73.95 3.89 10.07
CA GLU A 702 -74.53 2.53 10.00
C GLU A 702 -75.23 2.23 11.34
N ASP A 703 -76.45 1.70 11.29
CA ASP A 703 -77.25 1.30 12.47
C ASP A 703 -77.31 2.33 13.62
N GLY A 704 -77.44 3.61 13.27
CA GLY A 704 -77.54 4.70 14.25
C GLY A 704 -76.22 5.09 14.93
N ARG A 705 -75.10 4.56 14.44
CA ARG A 705 -73.74 4.92 14.89
C ARG A 705 -73.00 5.67 13.79
N PHE A 706 -72.15 6.60 14.21
CA PHE A 706 -71.26 7.35 13.34
C PHE A 706 -69.86 6.78 13.46
N PHE A 707 -69.28 6.32 12.34
CA PHE A 707 -67.98 5.69 12.24
C PHE A 707 -66.95 6.64 11.66
N ILE A 708 -65.73 6.58 12.20
CA ILE A 708 -64.56 7.25 11.65
C ILE A 708 -63.38 6.28 11.61
N ASP A 709 -62.58 6.40 10.56
CA ASP A 709 -61.31 5.73 10.42
C ASP A 709 -60.18 6.71 10.74
N ARG A 710 -59.25 6.29 11.58
CA ARG A 710 -58.07 7.06 11.97
C ARG A 710 -56.81 6.24 11.74
N LYS A 711 -55.84 6.86 11.07
CA LYS A 711 -54.49 6.35 10.94
C LYS A 711 -53.55 7.17 11.82
N ALA A 712 -52.70 6.51 12.58
CA ALA A 712 -51.57 7.16 13.24
C ALA A 712 -50.28 6.40 12.94
N ASP A 713 -49.28 7.17 12.60
CA ASP A 713 -47.93 6.71 12.30
C ASP A 713 -46.98 7.16 13.42
N TYR A 714 -46.01 6.31 13.75
CA TYR A 714 -44.95 6.63 14.70
C TYR A 714 -43.64 5.97 14.25
N SER A 715 -42.54 6.73 14.31
CA SER A 715 -41.18 6.25 14.06
C SER A 715 -40.34 6.57 15.29
N TYR A 716 -39.38 5.70 15.59
CA TYR A 716 -38.24 6.12 16.40
C TYR A 716 -37.41 7.18 15.68
#